data_AF-A0A945S0I9-F1
#
_entry.id   AF-A0A945S0I9-F1
#
_cell.length_a   1.000
_cell.length_b   1.000
_cell.length_c   1.000
_cell.angle_alpha   90.00
_cell.angle_beta   90.00
_cell.angle_gamma   90.00
#
_symmetry.space_group_name_H-M   'P 1'
#
loop_
_entity.id
_entity.type
_entity.pdbx_description
1 polymer ?
#
loop_
_entity_poly.entity_id
_entity_poly.type
_entity_poly.pdbx_seq_one_letter_code
_entity_poly.pdbx_strand_id
1 'polypeptide(L)'
;MMSRQPLIALGLIAGATLTSGQAGGAPVKIDSVDKFRVVDPMFECVRIVLSHRGESYSPAYIQGISGMAFRIAGPCPCAPTCSVAMETPELIRKLGYEFEESGLQKLKGAEVGAAVPGVISRIKEEIRAGRPTIVWHAFTNAEFDVVSGFDDEAGTFLGYGSYKGGDKGPASAKQTRLGDCLNICPAYGALIIGKKTGKFDARGAELAALEEAVRHANSPRDRFLDEIKGVAPPWRMRNGLACYDVWIRQFEIDPKRTPNGPSDRYPLGVYSHTRATAPVFLREIASKYPAATRHLLEAATYFQADADALRALRDDVGWGWGPKSWKRPDAGKAARSVELLQTARKAYAQGMSALTAALVAIDPLAAKRVEMHARLRSEDGKTWIDQIPNLTFGTNRDNTFCGALSHLTRNSDHPYEYTDLMGLSGLAFRTRWANDATKTKWCPSIAIGEMPDEQDALRRLTGWELPMEWSEPTNKTDALRTKIMTEINAGRPVIAYTDWINGLVCGYRDNGRTLLVNDYRVNDPITPIALEELGPMRHYLGKWTPPPPLKNALRDALRMAVEYWQRERHDGGLKGREYWYGKAALEAWIGDLKSYDTLAEASRKGVRDLGSVNVKALCDARRAANAFLRDWSCLARASERKAILRAAEAYSRVPELLGPLVDESDGKTPGLSRAVREKQINVLTEVKQAEAEAVSAINDILQGTARP
;
A
#
# COMPACT_ATOMS: atom_id res chain seq x y z
N MET A 1 71.77 -32.68 -16.85
CA MET A 1 70.47 -32.87 -17.55
C MET A 1 70.01 -31.47 -17.96
N MET A 2 70.21 -30.96 -19.18
CA MET A 2 69.69 -31.41 -20.49
C MET A 2 68.15 -31.47 -20.50
N SER A 3 67.40 -30.92 -21.48
CA SER A 3 67.71 -30.27 -22.78
C SER A 3 66.44 -29.49 -23.25
N ARG A 4 66.40 -28.44 -24.10
CA ARG A 4 67.35 -27.68 -24.97
C ARG A 4 66.72 -26.28 -25.32
N GLN A 5 67.43 -25.42 -26.06
CA GLN A 5 66.89 -24.22 -26.78
C GLN A 5 66.57 -24.60 -28.27
N PRO A 6 66.38 -23.71 -29.30
CA PRO A 6 66.20 -22.23 -29.37
C PRO A 6 65.15 -21.72 -30.43
N LEU A 7 65.19 -20.40 -30.75
CA LEU A 7 64.64 -19.62 -31.90
C LEU A 7 63.12 -19.25 -31.85
N ILE A 8 62.68 -17.98 -31.85
CA ILE A 8 62.93 -16.74 -32.65
C ILE A 8 61.98 -16.59 -33.86
N ALA A 9 61.06 -15.62 -33.78
CA ALA A 9 60.73 -14.60 -34.80
C ALA A 9 59.64 -13.65 -34.22
N LEU A 10 59.91 -12.38 -33.85
CA LEU A 10 60.09 -11.16 -34.66
C LEU A 10 58.84 -10.70 -35.43
N GLY A 11 58.28 -9.56 -34.98
CA GLY A 11 57.12 -8.88 -35.56
C GLY A 11 56.76 -7.58 -34.82
N LEU A 12 57.62 -6.55 -34.90
CA LEU A 12 57.21 -5.16 -34.62
C LEU A 12 56.18 -4.73 -35.69
N ILE A 13 55.30 -3.75 -35.50
CA ILE A 13 55.47 -2.28 -35.66
C ILE A 13 54.01 -1.75 -35.51
N ALA A 14 53.65 -0.60 -34.92
CA ALA A 14 54.35 0.41 -34.13
C ALA A 14 53.37 0.98 -33.09
N GLY A 15 53.88 1.58 -32.01
CA GLY A 15 53.06 2.40 -31.12
C GLY A 15 52.75 3.76 -31.74
N ALA A 16 51.51 4.21 -31.62
CA ALA A 16 51.13 5.60 -31.77
C ALA A 16 50.90 6.20 -30.38
N THR A 17 51.81 7.08 -29.98
CA THR A 17 51.73 8.08 -28.91
C THR A 17 50.36 8.32 -28.26
N LEU A 18 50.29 8.09 -26.95
CA LEU A 18 49.31 8.70 -26.05
C LEU A 18 49.48 10.22 -26.09
N THR A 19 48.67 10.91 -26.88
CA THR A 19 48.52 12.36 -26.82
C THR A 19 47.55 12.71 -25.69
N SER A 20 48.09 13.31 -24.62
CA SER A 20 47.29 13.93 -23.57
C SER A 20 46.58 15.16 -24.13
N GLY A 21 45.30 15.03 -24.49
CA GLY A 21 44.54 16.19 -24.99
C GLY A 21 43.25 15.89 -25.74
N GLN A 22 42.27 15.25 -25.10
CA GLN A 22 40.84 15.45 -25.39
C GLN A 22 39.98 14.82 -24.28
N ALA A 23 39.41 15.66 -23.41
CA ALA A 23 38.26 15.29 -22.58
C ALA A 23 37.01 15.63 -23.40
N GLY A 24 36.23 14.61 -23.76
CA GLY A 24 35.06 14.73 -24.65
C GLY A 24 34.78 13.40 -25.34
N GLY A 25 34.26 12.43 -24.59
CA GLY A 25 33.99 11.08 -25.07
C GLY A 25 32.59 10.97 -25.66
N ALA A 26 32.47 10.44 -26.89
CA ALA A 26 31.18 10.28 -27.55
C ALA A 26 30.21 9.40 -26.72
N PRO A 27 28.89 9.68 -26.74
CA PRO A 27 27.90 8.92 -25.97
C PRO A 27 27.95 7.41 -26.25
N VAL A 28 27.97 6.61 -25.18
CA VAL A 28 27.89 5.15 -25.27
C VAL A 28 26.43 4.76 -25.39
N LYS A 29 26.06 4.04 -26.45
CA LYS A 29 24.69 3.60 -26.70
C LYS A 29 24.66 2.16 -27.22
N ILE A 30 23.58 1.46 -26.90
CA ILE A 30 23.21 0.17 -27.49
C ILE A 30 22.20 0.48 -28.61
N ASP A 31 22.58 0.17 -29.84
CA ASP A 31 21.66 0.28 -30.98
C ASP A 31 20.62 -0.87 -30.98
N SER A 32 19.52 -0.67 -31.69
CA SER A 32 18.43 -1.66 -31.88
C SER A 32 17.65 -2.11 -30.63
N VAL A 33 17.76 -1.41 -29.50
CA VAL A 33 16.87 -1.63 -28.35
C VAL A 33 15.43 -1.20 -28.72
N ASP A 34 14.46 -2.07 -28.48
CA ASP A 34 13.05 -1.81 -28.78
C ASP A 34 12.45 -0.71 -27.90
N LYS A 35 11.34 -0.12 -28.35
CA LYS A 35 10.62 0.94 -27.64
C LYS A 35 9.37 0.39 -26.95
N PHE A 36 8.83 1.16 -26.00
CA PHE A 36 7.53 0.88 -25.39
C PHE A 36 6.44 0.89 -26.47
N ARG A 37 5.67 -0.20 -26.54
CA ARG A 37 4.50 -0.34 -27.43
C ARG A 37 3.19 -0.22 -26.64
N VAL A 38 3.26 -0.44 -25.34
CA VAL A 38 2.18 -0.23 -24.36
C VAL A 38 2.65 0.88 -23.41
N VAL A 39 1.77 1.83 -23.09
CA VAL A 39 2.01 2.77 -21.98
C VAL A 39 1.73 2.00 -20.70
N ASP A 40 2.77 1.34 -20.19
CA ASP A 40 2.76 0.52 -18.98
C ASP A 40 3.95 0.95 -18.11
N PRO A 41 3.72 1.34 -16.84
CA PRO A 41 4.78 1.79 -15.95
C PRO A 41 5.61 0.66 -15.30
N MET A 42 5.23 -0.62 -15.46
CA MET A 42 5.80 -1.72 -14.65
C MET A 42 6.49 -2.85 -15.43
N PHE A 43 5.94 -3.34 -16.55
CA PHE A 43 6.31 -4.65 -17.12
C PHE A 43 6.82 -4.64 -18.58
N GLU A 44 6.39 -3.70 -19.42
CA GLU A 44 6.83 -3.59 -20.82
C GLU A 44 8.36 -3.38 -20.93
N CYS A 45 8.98 -2.77 -19.93
CA CYS A 45 10.44 -2.67 -19.78
C CYS A 45 11.14 -4.04 -19.76
N VAL A 46 10.55 -5.05 -19.10
CA VAL A 46 11.05 -6.43 -19.05
C VAL A 46 11.03 -7.05 -20.44
N ARG A 47 9.94 -6.85 -21.20
CA ARG A 47 9.84 -7.33 -22.58
C ARG A 47 10.94 -6.74 -23.44
N ILE A 48 11.15 -5.42 -23.38
CA ILE A 48 12.16 -4.73 -24.20
C ILE A 48 13.57 -5.29 -23.93
N VAL A 49 13.97 -5.41 -22.66
CA VAL A 49 15.30 -5.92 -22.29
C VAL A 49 15.46 -7.40 -22.65
N LEU A 50 14.41 -8.22 -22.52
CA LEU A 50 14.44 -9.62 -22.92
C LEU A 50 14.42 -9.82 -24.44
N SER A 51 13.72 -8.97 -25.21
CA SER A 51 13.75 -9.01 -26.67
C SER A 51 15.13 -8.64 -27.23
N HIS A 52 15.85 -7.71 -26.61
CA HIS A 52 17.27 -7.47 -26.92
C HIS A 52 18.16 -8.70 -26.69
N ARG A 53 17.73 -9.63 -25.82
CA ARG A 53 18.41 -10.90 -25.53
C ARG A 53 17.88 -12.08 -26.35
N GLY A 54 17.00 -11.82 -27.33
CA GLY A 54 16.46 -12.82 -28.25
C GLY A 54 15.11 -13.45 -27.84
N GLU A 55 14.46 -13.00 -26.76
CA GLU A 55 13.15 -13.51 -26.36
C GLU A 55 12.01 -12.89 -27.19
N SER A 56 11.12 -13.74 -27.73
CA SER A 56 10.08 -13.33 -28.69
C SER A 56 8.71 -13.03 -28.06
N TYR A 57 8.67 -12.59 -26.79
CA TYR A 57 7.39 -12.32 -26.11
C TYR A 57 6.63 -11.14 -26.74
N SER A 58 5.33 -11.34 -27.00
CA SER A 58 4.46 -10.26 -27.48
C SER A 58 4.17 -9.26 -26.34
N PRO A 59 3.95 -7.95 -26.63
CA PRO A 59 3.50 -7.00 -25.61
C PRO A 59 2.23 -7.48 -24.91
N ALA A 60 1.28 -8.03 -25.67
CA ALA A 60 0.04 -8.54 -25.10
C ALA A 60 0.26 -9.72 -24.17
N TYR A 61 1.18 -10.63 -24.48
CA TYR A 61 1.49 -11.75 -23.61
C TYR A 61 2.08 -11.30 -22.27
N ILE A 62 3.01 -10.35 -22.27
CA ILE A 62 3.62 -9.80 -21.04
C ILE A 62 2.59 -9.03 -20.20
N GLN A 63 1.75 -8.19 -20.80
CA GLN A 63 0.65 -7.52 -20.10
C GLN A 63 -0.40 -8.53 -19.57
N GLY A 64 -0.60 -9.64 -20.29
CA GLY A 64 -1.49 -10.73 -19.90
C GLY A 64 -0.99 -11.46 -18.65
N ILE A 65 0.21 -12.04 -18.70
CA ILE A 65 0.74 -12.87 -17.59
C ILE A 65 1.14 -12.08 -16.33
N SER A 66 1.39 -10.77 -16.46
CA SER A 66 1.54 -9.85 -15.30
C SER A 66 0.19 -9.47 -14.68
N GLY A 67 -0.92 -9.77 -15.35
CA GLY A 67 -2.27 -9.35 -14.97
C GLY A 67 -2.60 -7.89 -15.34
N MET A 68 -1.64 -7.09 -15.78
CA MET A 68 -1.82 -5.65 -16.04
C MET A 68 -2.85 -5.35 -17.15
N ALA A 69 -3.04 -6.30 -18.08
CA ALA A 69 -4.09 -6.28 -19.09
C ALA A 69 -5.52 -6.27 -18.51
N PHE A 70 -5.72 -6.77 -17.28
CA PHE A 70 -7.04 -6.99 -16.67
C PHE A 70 -7.37 -6.09 -15.48
N ARG A 71 -6.40 -5.28 -15.04
CA ARG A 71 -6.53 -4.46 -13.83
C ARG A 71 -7.08 -3.07 -14.12
N ILE A 72 -7.72 -2.50 -13.12
CA ILE A 72 -8.17 -1.10 -13.06
C ILE A 72 -8.35 -0.71 -11.60
N ALA A 73 -7.82 0.43 -11.19
CA ALA A 73 -7.96 0.93 -9.82
C ALA A 73 -7.87 2.46 -9.75
N GLY A 74 -8.33 3.04 -8.65
CA GLY A 74 -8.34 4.48 -8.45
C GLY A 74 -8.96 4.89 -7.11
N PRO A 75 -8.96 6.18 -6.75
CA PRO A 75 -8.53 7.34 -7.55
C PRO A 75 -7.11 7.84 -7.20
N CYS A 76 -6.20 6.98 -6.70
CA CYS A 76 -4.79 7.39 -6.57
C CYS A 76 -4.18 7.63 -7.95
N PRO A 77 -3.40 8.71 -8.17
CA PRO A 77 -2.55 8.80 -9.35
C PRO A 77 -1.61 7.59 -9.46
N CYS A 78 -1.12 7.12 -8.32
CA CYS A 78 -0.28 5.94 -8.18
C CYS A 78 -0.97 4.60 -8.53
N ALA A 79 -2.28 4.59 -8.81
CA ALA A 79 -3.04 3.35 -8.94
C ALA A 79 -2.43 2.32 -9.91
N PRO A 80 -1.93 2.69 -11.11
CA PRO A 80 -1.33 1.71 -12.02
C PRO A 80 -0.03 1.04 -11.51
N THR A 81 0.69 1.68 -10.57
CA THR A 81 1.94 1.14 -10.00
C THR A 81 1.75 0.54 -8.61
N CYS A 82 0.79 1.01 -7.80
CA CYS A 82 0.56 0.52 -6.44
C CYS A 82 -0.54 -0.54 -6.33
N SER A 83 -1.39 -0.72 -7.35
CA SER A 83 -2.45 -1.75 -7.35
C SER A 83 -2.02 -3.06 -8.01
N VAL A 84 -0.72 -3.32 -8.16
CA VAL A 84 -0.21 -4.51 -8.87
C VAL A 84 -0.36 -5.80 -8.05
N ALA A 85 -0.59 -6.93 -8.72
CA ALA A 85 -0.59 -8.26 -8.10
C ALA A 85 0.76 -8.98 -8.20
N MET A 86 1.72 -8.36 -8.89
CA MET A 86 3.02 -8.89 -9.21
C MET A 86 3.98 -7.72 -9.29
N GLU A 87 5.15 -7.83 -8.67
CA GLU A 87 6.20 -6.83 -8.83
C GLU A 87 7.05 -7.15 -10.07
N THR A 88 7.68 -6.14 -10.68
CA THR A 88 8.54 -6.33 -11.87
C THR A 88 9.64 -7.41 -11.67
N PRO A 89 10.31 -7.53 -10.50
CA PRO A 89 11.23 -8.64 -10.23
C PRO A 89 10.56 -10.02 -10.14
N GLU A 90 9.30 -10.12 -9.73
CA GLU A 90 8.56 -11.40 -9.76
C GLU A 90 8.30 -11.84 -11.21
N LEU A 91 8.00 -10.91 -12.12
CA LEU A 91 7.86 -11.23 -13.54
C LEU A 91 9.18 -11.76 -14.13
N ILE A 92 10.31 -11.09 -13.84
CA ILE A 92 11.64 -11.52 -14.31
C ILE A 92 11.94 -12.95 -13.81
N ARG A 93 11.69 -13.23 -12.53
CA ARG A 93 11.86 -14.57 -11.94
C ARG A 93 10.95 -15.61 -12.59
N LYS A 94 9.66 -15.29 -12.81
CA LYS A 94 8.69 -16.18 -13.48
C LYS A 94 9.14 -16.57 -14.88
N LEU A 95 9.72 -15.65 -15.64
CA LEU A 95 10.27 -15.89 -16.97
C LEU A 95 11.57 -16.75 -16.96
N GLY A 96 12.03 -17.16 -15.77
CA GLY A 96 13.18 -18.04 -15.57
C GLY A 96 14.51 -17.30 -15.41
N TYR A 97 14.48 -16.00 -15.16
CA TYR A 97 15.69 -15.17 -15.06
C TYR A 97 16.03 -14.79 -13.61
N GLU A 98 17.32 -14.81 -13.30
CA GLU A 98 17.89 -14.12 -12.14
C GLU A 98 17.72 -12.59 -12.28
N PHE A 99 17.80 -11.87 -11.17
CA PHE A 99 17.87 -10.41 -11.17
C PHE A 99 18.74 -9.88 -10.02
N GLU A 100 19.27 -8.68 -10.21
CA GLU A 100 19.94 -7.86 -9.22
C GLU A 100 19.11 -6.58 -9.02
N GLU A 101 18.76 -6.26 -7.78
CA GLU A 101 18.13 -4.98 -7.42
C GLU A 101 19.14 -4.06 -6.74
N SER A 102 19.14 -2.79 -7.11
CA SER A 102 20.00 -1.78 -6.46
C SER A 102 19.65 -1.50 -4.98
N GLY A 103 18.46 -1.88 -4.53
CA GLY A 103 18.05 -1.82 -3.12
C GLY A 103 17.75 -0.41 -2.57
N LEU A 104 17.73 0.64 -3.40
CA LEU A 104 17.48 2.02 -2.96
C LEU A 104 16.15 2.20 -2.21
N GLN A 105 15.15 1.36 -2.48
CA GLN A 105 13.84 1.42 -1.82
C GLN A 105 13.89 1.07 -0.32
N LYS A 106 15.03 0.54 0.16
CA LYS A 106 15.28 0.22 1.57
C LYS A 106 15.95 1.36 2.34
N LEU A 107 16.43 2.39 1.64
CA LEU A 107 17.21 3.51 2.18
C LEU A 107 16.33 4.76 2.38
N LYS A 108 16.76 5.68 3.26
CA LYS A 108 16.01 6.92 3.55
C LYS A 108 16.86 8.18 3.39
N GLY A 109 16.27 9.22 2.83
CA GLY A 109 16.85 10.56 2.77
C GLY A 109 18.27 10.59 2.18
N ALA A 110 19.24 11.04 2.98
CA ALA A 110 20.64 11.18 2.57
C ALA A 110 21.31 9.87 2.15
N GLU A 111 20.87 8.72 2.67
CA GLU A 111 21.42 7.40 2.33
C GLU A 111 21.22 7.07 0.84
N VAL A 112 20.06 7.43 0.27
CA VAL A 112 19.80 7.27 -1.18
C VAL A 112 20.77 8.11 -1.99
N GLY A 113 20.98 9.37 -1.60
CA GLY A 113 21.95 10.25 -2.27
C GLY A 113 23.37 9.71 -2.28
N ALA A 114 23.80 9.07 -1.18
CA ALA A 114 25.10 8.42 -1.07
C ALA A 114 25.21 7.14 -1.93
N ALA A 115 24.12 6.39 -2.10
CA ALA A 115 24.10 5.14 -2.86
C ALA A 115 23.97 5.34 -4.39
N VAL A 116 23.30 6.40 -4.86
CA VAL A 116 23.05 6.68 -6.29
C VAL A 116 24.30 6.59 -7.19
N PRO A 117 25.49 7.12 -6.83
CA PRO A 117 26.70 6.97 -7.66
C PRO A 117 27.13 5.52 -7.93
N GLY A 118 26.91 4.62 -6.96
CA GLY A 118 27.17 3.19 -7.13
C GLY A 118 26.21 2.56 -8.14
N VAL A 119 24.92 2.89 -8.03
CA VAL A 119 23.88 2.42 -8.96
C VAL A 119 24.15 2.91 -10.39
N ILE A 120 24.53 4.18 -10.55
CA ILE A 120 24.92 4.76 -11.85
C ILE A 120 26.12 4.01 -12.45
N SER A 121 27.13 3.68 -11.64
CA SER A 121 28.32 2.96 -12.09
C SER A 121 27.97 1.56 -12.60
N ARG A 122 27.16 0.82 -11.83
CA ARG A 122 26.66 -0.52 -12.19
C ARG A 122 25.83 -0.50 -13.47
N ILE A 123 24.95 0.50 -13.67
CA ILE A 123 24.23 0.69 -14.94
C ILE A 123 25.21 0.85 -16.11
N LYS A 124 26.23 1.71 -15.98
CA LYS A 124 27.19 1.98 -17.07
C LYS A 124 28.00 0.74 -17.45
N GLU A 125 28.30 -0.15 -16.50
CA GLU A 125 28.96 -1.44 -16.78
C GLU A 125 28.09 -2.35 -17.67
N GLU A 126 26.81 -2.49 -17.35
CA GLU A 126 25.86 -3.28 -18.15
C GLU A 126 25.72 -2.70 -19.58
N ILE A 127 25.59 -1.37 -19.69
CA ILE A 127 25.53 -0.68 -20.98
C ILE A 127 26.81 -0.90 -21.81
N ARG A 128 28.00 -0.75 -21.21
CA ARG A 128 29.29 -1.02 -21.88
C ARG A 128 29.42 -2.49 -22.30
N ALA A 129 28.76 -3.41 -21.58
CA ALA A 129 28.70 -4.83 -21.90
C ALA A 129 27.51 -5.20 -22.82
N GLY A 130 26.87 -4.21 -23.47
CA GLY A 130 25.84 -4.40 -24.50
C GLY A 130 24.46 -4.79 -23.96
N ARG A 131 24.20 -4.62 -22.66
CA ARG A 131 22.94 -5.04 -22.00
C ARG A 131 22.15 -3.81 -21.49
N PRO A 132 20.95 -3.52 -22.03
CA PRO A 132 20.12 -2.45 -21.52
C PRO A 132 19.58 -2.80 -20.12
N THR A 133 19.38 -1.78 -19.29
CA THR A 133 18.99 -1.94 -17.87
C THR A 133 17.63 -1.32 -17.59
N ILE A 134 16.86 -1.91 -16.68
CA ILE A 134 15.59 -1.34 -16.23
C ILE A 134 15.88 -0.38 -15.07
N VAL A 135 15.39 0.86 -15.14
CA VAL A 135 15.68 1.89 -14.14
C VAL A 135 14.42 2.66 -13.79
N TRP A 136 14.08 2.67 -12.50
CA TRP A 136 12.98 3.45 -11.96
C TRP A 136 13.28 4.94 -12.06
N HIS A 137 12.33 5.70 -12.60
CA HIS A 137 12.40 7.16 -12.69
C HIS A 137 13.64 7.67 -13.46
N ALA A 138 14.02 7.02 -14.57
CA ALA A 138 15.11 7.52 -15.43
C ALA A 138 14.64 8.69 -16.31
N PHE A 139 13.48 8.56 -16.96
CA PHE A 139 12.89 9.54 -17.90
C PHE A 139 11.44 9.89 -17.57
N THR A 140 10.66 8.94 -17.06
CA THR A 140 9.23 9.11 -16.67
C THR A 140 9.08 9.31 -15.16
N ASN A 141 7.91 9.73 -14.68
CA ASN A 141 7.64 10.00 -13.27
C ASN A 141 7.13 8.73 -12.56
N ALA A 142 7.95 8.17 -11.65
CA ALA A 142 7.61 6.98 -10.85
C ALA A 142 7.16 5.75 -11.68
N GLU A 143 7.97 5.37 -12.67
CA GLU A 143 7.78 4.18 -13.51
C GLU A 143 9.13 3.50 -13.80
N PHE A 144 9.12 2.25 -14.26
CA PHE A 144 10.30 1.56 -14.77
C PHE A 144 10.56 1.86 -16.25
N ASP A 145 11.62 2.63 -16.50
CA ASP A 145 12.13 2.94 -17.84
C ASP A 145 13.21 1.93 -18.28
N VAL A 146 13.59 1.95 -19.56
CA VAL A 146 14.72 1.20 -20.12
C VAL A 146 15.85 2.16 -20.49
N VAL A 147 16.98 2.07 -19.79
CA VAL A 147 18.22 2.77 -20.14
C VAL A 147 19.01 1.90 -21.12
N SER A 148 19.42 2.49 -22.25
CA SER A 148 20.21 1.84 -23.30
C SER A 148 21.49 2.59 -23.66
N GLY A 149 21.78 3.72 -23.01
CA GLY A 149 23.01 4.48 -23.21
C GLY A 149 23.29 5.49 -22.11
N PHE A 150 24.44 6.13 -22.17
CA PHE A 150 24.83 7.24 -21.30
C PHE A 150 25.81 8.19 -22.01
N ASP A 151 25.83 9.42 -21.52
CA ASP A 151 26.76 10.46 -21.87
C ASP A 151 27.40 10.96 -20.56
N ASP A 152 28.72 10.74 -20.42
CA ASP A 152 29.48 11.13 -19.23
C ASP A 152 29.86 12.62 -19.21
N GLU A 153 29.90 13.28 -20.38
CA GLU A 153 30.17 14.72 -20.49
C GLU A 153 28.92 15.53 -20.12
N ALA A 154 27.76 15.13 -20.65
CA ALA A 154 26.46 15.72 -20.29
C ALA A 154 25.93 15.25 -18.92
N GLY A 155 26.50 14.16 -18.36
CA GLY A 155 25.99 13.54 -17.13
C GLY A 155 24.58 12.96 -17.27
N THR A 156 24.23 12.44 -18.45
CA THR A 156 22.88 11.93 -18.76
C THR A 156 22.84 10.43 -19.06
N PHE A 157 21.68 9.83 -18.83
CA PHE A 157 21.30 8.54 -19.41
C PHE A 157 20.51 8.76 -20.71
N LEU A 158 20.55 7.77 -21.59
CA LEU A 158 19.79 7.68 -22.84
C LEU A 158 18.93 6.41 -22.83
N GLY A 159 17.70 6.48 -23.34
CA GLY A 159 16.81 5.32 -23.38
C GLY A 159 15.36 5.61 -23.70
N TYR A 160 14.45 4.76 -23.24
CA TYR A 160 13.01 4.83 -23.51
C TYR A 160 12.21 4.65 -22.22
N GLY A 161 11.10 5.36 -22.13
CA GLY A 161 10.09 5.23 -21.08
C GLY A 161 8.69 5.21 -21.67
N SER A 162 7.69 4.86 -20.86
CA SER A 162 6.31 4.60 -21.35
C SER A 162 5.71 5.77 -22.18
N TYR A 163 6.05 7.02 -21.84
CA TYR A 163 5.69 8.24 -22.58
C TYR A 163 6.88 9.17 -22.90
N LYS A 164 8.12 8.65 -22.87
CA LYS A 164 9.36 9.43 -23.11
C LYS A 164 10.30 8.69 -24.06
N GLY A 165 10.80 9.41 -25.06
CA GLY A 165 11.46 8.79 -26.22
C GLY A 165 10.43 8.17 -27.18
N GLY A 166 10.90 7.50 -28.23
CA GLY A 166 10.05 6.83 -29.21
C GLY A 166 10.53 7.11 -30.65
N ASP A 167 9.61 7.43 -31.55
CA ASP A 167 9.89 7.61 -32.99
C ASP A 167 10.89 8.73 -33.29
N LYS A 168 11.04 9.69 -32.39
CA LYS A 168 12.00 10.81 -32.49
C LYS A 168 13.37 10.50 -31.88
N GLY A 169 13.61 9.25 -31.47
CA GLY A 169 14.84 8.81 -30.80
C GLY A 169 14.67 8.60 -29.29
N PRO A 170 15.77 8.25 -28.59
CA PRO A 170 15.76 8.05 -27.14
C PRO A 170 15.50 9.35 -26.37
N ALA A 171 14.91 9.23 -25.19
CA ALA A 171 14.92 10.27 -24.18
C ALA A 171 16.34 10.47 -23.60
N SER A 172 16.60 11.66 -23.07
CA SER A 172 17.79 11.98 -22.27
C SER A 172 17.37 12.65 -20.96
N ALA A 173 18.03 12.28 -19.86
CA ALA A 173 17.83 12.87 -18.53
C ALA A 173 19.07 12.68 -17.64
N LYS A 174 19.20 13.50 -16.58
CA LYS A 174 20.33 13.41 -15.63
C LYS A 174 20.46 12.02 -15.03
N GLN A 175 21.69 11.50 -14.94
CA GLN A 175 21.97 10.18 -14.36
C GLN A 175 21.53 10.07 -12.89
N THR A 176 21.49 11.16 -12.14
CA THR A 176 21.08 11.19 -10.73
C THR A 176 19.56 11.10 -10.51
N ARG A 177 18.75 11.23 -11.57
CA ARG A 177 17.29 11.42 -11.44
C ARG A 177 16.57 10.30 -10.69
N LEU A 178 17.07 9.06 -10.75
CA LEU A 178 16.51 7.94 -9.99
C LEU A 178 16.46 8.19 -8.47
N GLY A 179 17.37 9.01 -7.92
CA GLY A 179 17.36 9.43 -6.51
C GLY A 179 16.35 10.54 -6.20
N ASP A 180 16.11 11.45 -7.16
CA ASP A 180 15.12 12.53 -7.05
C ASP A 180 13.69 12.00 -6.86
N CYS A 181 13.46 10.72 -7.17
CA CYS A 181 12.18 10.04 -7.02
C CYS A 181 11.62 10.13 -5.59
N LEU A 182 12.48 10.23 -4.56
CA LEU A 182 12.07 10.39 -3.15
C LEU A 182 11.09 11.54 -2.90
N ASN A 183 11.08 12.56 -3.78
CA ASN A 183 10.14 13.68 -3.70
C ASN A 183 8.71 13.33 -4.18
N ILE A 184 8.50 12.11 -4.68
CA ILE A 184 7.25 11.61 -5.27
C ILE A 184 6.82 10.29 -4.61
N CYS A 185 7.74 9.32 -4.51
CA CYS A 185 7.53 7.99 -3.94
C CYS A 185 8.90 7.33 -3.61
N PRO A 186 8.96 6.12 -3.02
CA PRO A 186 10.24 5.45 -2.79
C PRO A 186 11.07 5.33 -4.07
N ALA A 187 12.39 5.52 -3.96
CA ALA A 187 13.31 5.35 -5.08
C ALA A 187 13.70 3.87 -5.24
N TYR A 188 13.19 3.17 -6.25
CA TYR A 188 13.52 1.74 -6.47
C TYR A 188 14.90 1.54 -7.14
N GLY A 189 15.44 2.56 -7.79
CA GLY A 189 16.73 2.50 -8.49
C GLY A 189 16.69 1.57 -9.72
N ALA A 190 17.69 0.70 -9.86
CA ALA A 190 17.85 -0.18 -11.03
C ALA A 190 17.50 -1.65 -10.74
N LEU A 191 16.99 -2.32 -11.79
CA LEU A 191 16.83 -3.76 -11.91
C LEU A 191 17.68 -4.27 -13.09
N ILE A 192 18.58 -5.21 -12.83
CA ILE A 192 19.46 -5.80 -13.84
C ILE A 192 19.07 -7.27 -14.01
N ILE A 193 18.74 -7.68 -15.24
CA ILE A 193 18.33 -9.06 -15.54
C ILE A 193 19.59 -9.94 -15.68
N GLY A 194 19.71 -10.94 -14.81
CA GLY A 194 20.85 -11.88 -14.74
C GLY A 194 20.79 -13.00 -15.79
N LYS A 195 21.20 -14.22 -15.43
CA LYS A 195 21.16 -15.37 -16.35
C LYS A 195 19.76 -16.00 -16.39
N LYS A 196 19.44 -16.71 -17.47
CA LYS A 196 18.28 -17.60 -17.52
C LYS A 196 18.66 -18.92 -16.86
N THR A 197 18.07 -19.23 -15.72
CA THR A 197 18.35 -20.41 -14.90
C THR A 197 17.12 -21.31 -14.72
N GLY A 198 15.92 -20.74 -14.81
CA GLY A 198 14.65 -21.46 -14.72
C GLY A 198 13.98 -21.72 -16.07
N LYS A 199 13.10 -22.71 -16.10
CA LYS A 199 12.13 -22.91 -17.20
C LYS A 199 10.87 -22.11 -16.88
N PHE A 200 10.43 -21.27 -17.83
CA PHE A 200 9.15 -20.57 -17.72
C PHE A 200 7.97 -21.54 -17.77
N ASP A 201 7.17 -21.60 -16.70
CA ASP A 201 5.87 -22.25 -16.69
C ASP A 201 4.79 -21.31 -17.26
N ALA A 202 4.64 -21.35 -18.58
CA ALA A 202 3.62 -20.59 -19.29
C ALA A 202 2.19 -20.91 -18.80
N ARG A 203 1.88 -22.17 -18.49
CA ARG A 203 0.53 -22.57 -18.08
C ARG A 203 0.20 -22.04 -16.68
N GLY A 204 1.11 -22.21 -15.73
CA GLY A 204 0.96 -21.67 -14.38
C GLY A 204 0.87 -20.14 -14.38
N ALA A 205 1.65 -19.45 -15.21
CA ALA A 205 1.58 -17.99 -15.34
C ALA A 205 0.27 -17.50 -15.96
N GLU A 206 -0.20 -18.15 -17.04
CA GLU A 206 -1.48 -17.84 -17.68
C GLU A 206 -2.66 -18.05 -16.72
N LEU A 207 -2.71 -19.18 -16.00
CA LEU A 207 -3.78 -19.46 -15.04
C LEU A 207 -3.76 -18.52 -13.84
N ALA A 208 -2.58 -18.25 -13.27
CA ALA A 208 -2.46 -17.29 -12.17
C ALA A 208 -2.94 -15.88 -12.56
N ALA A 209 -2.69 -15.45 -13.81
CA ALA A 209 -3.17 -14.18 -14.32
C ALA A 209 -4.69 -14.14 -14.52
N LEU A 210 -5.30 -15.23 -15.00
CA LEU A 210 -6.77 -15.32 -15.10
C LEU A 210 -7.45 -15.38 -13.72
N GLU A 211 -6.88 -16.11 -12.76
CA GLU A 211 -7.37 -16.13 -11.37
C GLU A 211 -7.33 -14.73 -10.74
N GLU A 212 -6.21 -14.04 -10.88
CA GLU A 212 -6.03 -12.69 -10.35
C GLU A 212 -6.89 -11.64 -11.08
N ALA A 213 -7.16 -11.81 -12.37
CA ALA A 213 -8.10 -10.98 -13.11
C ALA A 213 -9.49 -11.00 -12.46
N VAL A 214 -10.02 -12.20 -12.18
CA VAL A 214 -11.34 -12.40 -11.54
C VAL A 214 -11.34 -11.89 -10.09
N ARG A 215 -10.28 -12.18 -9.31
CA ARG A 215 -10.14 -11.70 -7.92
C ARG A 215 -10.07 -10.16 -7.84
N HIS A 216 -9.34 -9.52 -8.75
CA HIS A 216 -9.24 -8.05 -8.81
C HIS A 216 -10.56 -7.39 -9.20
N ALA A 217 -11.30 -7.99 -10.14
CA ALA A 217 -12.62 -7.49 -10.56
C ALA A 217 -13.64 -7.50 -9.42
N ASN A 218 -13.61 -8.56 -8.61
CA ASN A 218 -14.49 -8.84 -7.48
C ASN A 218 -13.89 -8.46 -6.12
N SER A 219 -12.83 -7.64 -6.10
CA SER A 219 -12.25 -7.13 -4.85
C SER A 219 -13.35 -6.49 -3.98
N PRO A 220 -13.29 -6.63 -2.65
CA PRO A 220 -14.40 -6.29 -1.76
C PRO A 220 -14.91 -4.87 -1.99
N ARG A 221 -16.23 -4.75 -2.09
CA ARG A 221 -16.89 -3.49 -2.42
C ARG A 221 -16.83 -2.54 -1.22
N ASP A 222 -16.45 -1.30 -1.49
CA ASP A 222 -16.50 -0.25 -0.47
C ASP A 222 -17.95 0.02 -0.05
N ARG A 223 -18.27 -0.31 1.21
CA ARG A 223 -19.59 -0.19 1.84
C ARG A 223 -20.21 1.21 1.77
N PHE A 224 -19.40 2.28 1.62
CA PHE A 224 -19.94 3.61 1.36
C PHE A 224 -20.75 3.67 0.05
N LEU A 225 -20.38 2.89 -0.97
CA LEU A 225 -21.03 2.92 -2.28
C LEU A 225 -22.50 2.48 -2.25
N ASP A 226 -22.93 1.79 -1.20
CA ASP A 226 -24.30 1.28 -1.07
C ASP A 226 -25.19 2.18 -0.19
N GLU A 227 -24.62 2.89 0.78
CA GLU A 227 -25.37 3.82 1.64
C GLU A 227 -25.46 5.26 1.11
N ILE A 228 -24.40 5.84 0.54
CA ILE A 228 -24.44 7.25 0.09
C ILE A 228 -24.93 7.41 -1.35
N LYS A 229 -25.99 8.20 -1.53
CA LYS A 229 -26.53 8.61 -2.83
C LYS A 229 -26.48 10.13 -2.94
N GLY A 230 -26.08 10.65 -4.10
CA GLY A 230 -26.02 12.11 -4.35
C GLY A 230 -24.88 12.88 -3.67
N VAL A 231 -23.97 12.21 -2.93
CA VAL A 231 -22.79 12.81 -2.30
C VAL A 231 -21.54 12.07 -2.75
N ALA A 232 -20.44 12.80 -3.01
CA ALA A 232 -19.20 12.21 -3.47
C ALA A 232 -18.62 11.23 -2.42
N PRO A 233 -18.18 10.01 -2.83
CA PRO A 233 -17.61 9.03 -1.92
C PRO A 233 -16.23 9.46 -1.40
N PRO A 234 -15.79 8.90 -0.24
CA PRO A 234 -14.49 9.21 0.35
C PRO A 234 -13.34 8.83 -0.58
N TRP A 235 -12.17 9.47 -0.38
CA TRP A 235 -10.97 9.12 -1.14
C TRP A 235 -10.42 7.80 -0.61
N ARG A 236 -10.76 6.71 -1.28
CA ARG A 236 -10.31 5.36 -0.96
C ARG A 236 -9.90 4.66 -2.23
N MET A 237 -8.80 3.91 -2.14
CA MET A 237 -8.33 3.07 -3.21
C MET A 237 -9.32 1.94 -3.45
N ARG A 238 -9.80 1.80 -4.69
CA ARG A 238 -10.81 0.82 -5.09
C ARG A 238 -10.34 0.11 -6.34
N ASN A 239 -10.56 -1.19 -6.37
CA ASN A 239 -10.16 -2.08 -7.46
C ASN A 239 -11.38 -2.50 -8.29
N GLY A 240 -11.12 -2.91 -9.53
CA GLY A 240 -12.09 -3.61 -10.35
C GLY A 240 -13.38 -2.81 -10.59
N LEU A 241 -14.53 -3.47 -10.39
CA LEU A 241 -15.84 -2.87 -10.64
C LEU A 241 -16.13 -1.66 -9.72
N ALA A 242 -15.60 -1.66 -8.49
CA ALA A 242 -15.77 -0.55 -7.55
C ALA A 242 -15.04 0.73 -7.99
N CYS A 243 -13.97 0.63 -8.80
CA CYS A 243 -13.32 1.79 -9.40
C CYS A 243 -14.23 2.48 -10.43
N TYR A 244 -14.83 1.69 -11.33
CA TYR A 244 -15.79 2.19 -12.33
C TYR A 244 -17.00 2.86 -11.66
N ASP A 245 -17.56 2.23 -10.62
CA ASP A 245 -18.72 2.78 -9.88
C ASP A 245 -18.44 4.18 -9.29
N VAL A 246 -17.22 4.43 -8.80
CA VAL A 246 -16.84 5.74 -8.28
C VAL A 246 -16.64 6.77 -9.39
N TRP A 247 -15.96 6.42 -10.48
CA TRP A 247 -15.80 7.36 -11.60
C TRP A 247 -17.14 7.75 -12.21
N ILE A 248 -18.04 6.79 -12.45
CA ILE A 248 -19.43 7.05 -12.91
C ILE A 248 -20.11 8.02 -11.94
N ARG A 249 -20.19 7.65 -10.66
CA ARG A 249 -20.89 8.42 -9.62
C ARG A 249 -20.34 9.83 -9.45
N GLN A 250 -19.03 10.05 -9.63
CA GLN A 250 -18.41 11.37 -9.51
C GLN A 250 -18.89 12.36 -10.58
N PHE A 251 -19.14 11.92 -11.82
CA PHE A 251 -19.70 12.78 -12.87
C PHE A 251 -21.23 12.89 -12.83
N GLU A 252 -21.93 11.87 -12.33
CA GLU A 252 -23.38 11.95 -12.08
C GLU A 252 -23.72 12.98 -10.99
N ILE A 253 -22.90 13.05 -9.93
CA ILE A 253 -23.10 13.97 -8.79
C ILE A 253 -22.67 15.41 -9.12
N ASP A 254 -21.56 15.56 -9.85
CA ASP A 254 -21.10 16.87 -10.31
C ASP A 254 -20.87 16.87 -11.83
N PRO A 255 -21.92 17.21 -12.62
CA PRO A 255 -21.79 17.39 -14.06
C PRO A 255 -20.88 18.55 -14.49
N LYS A 256 -20.39 19.37 -13.56
CA LYS A 256 -19.39 20.43 -13.80
C LYS A 256 -17.96 19.96 -13.47
N ARG A 257 -17.79 18.77 -12.89
CA ARG A 257 -16.49 18.15 -12.63
C ARG A 257 -15.68 18.05 -13.91
N THR A 258 -14.41 18.44 -13.84
CA THR A 258 -13.41 18.10 -14.85
C THR A 258 -12.57 16.91 -14.36
N PRO A 259 -11.97 16.08 -15.24
CA PRO A 259 -11.09 15.00 -14.81
C PRO A 259 -9.92 15.53 -13.96
N ASN A 260 -9.84 15.03 -12.72
CA ASN A 260 -9.02 15.56 -11.63
C ASN A 260 -7.53 15.24 -11.83
N GLY A 261 -6.86 16.01 -12.70
CA GLY A 261 -5.40 16.03 -12.84
C GLY A 261 -4.78 14.63 -12.95
N PRO A 262 -3.67 14.34 -12.23
CA PRO A 262 -3.06 13.02 -12.21
C PRO A 262 -3.95 11.89 -11.69
N SER A 263 -4.99 12.15 -10.88
CA SER A 263 -5.84 11.10 -10.29
C SER A 263 -6.76 10.40 -11.29
N ASP A 264 -7.19 11.09 -12.35
CA ASP A 264 -8.03 10.50 -13.40
C ASP A 264 -7.25 10.27 -14.70
N ARG A 265 -6.47 11.27 -15.13
CA ARG A 265 -5.88 11.29 -16.48
C ARG A 265 -4.74 10.30 -16.67
N TYR A 266 -3.89 10.15 -15.66
CA TYR A 266 -2.76 9.25 -15.74
C TYR A 266 -3.20 7.78 -15.61
N PRO A 267 -4.04 7.38 -14.63
CA PRO A 267 -4.63 6.05 -14.59
C PRO A 267 -5.39 5.69 -15.87
N LEU A 268 -6.27 6.56 -16.38
CA LEU A 268 -6.93 6.30 -17.67
C LEU A 268 -5.92 6.19 -18.82
N GLY A 269 -4.89 7.03 -18.84
CA GLY A 269 -3.81 6.99 -19.83
C GLY A 269 -3.16 5.61 -19.88
N VAL A 270 -2.72 5.08 -18.74
CA VAL A 270 -2.15 3.72 -18.63
C VAL A 270 -3.18 2.65 -18.99
N TYR A 271 -4.33 2.62 -18.30
CA TYR A 271 -5.33 1.57 -18.50
C TYR A 271 -5.84 1.53 -19.95
N SER A 272 -6.08 2.66 -20.61
CA SER A 272 -6.48 2.67 -22.03
C SER A 272 -5.49 1.97 -22.98
N HIS A 273 -4.19 1.88 -22.61
CA HIS A 273 -3.19 1.10 -23.34
C HIS A 273 -3.13 -0.36 -22.86
N THR A 274 -3.01 -0.61 -21.54
CA THR A 274 -2.85 -1.99 -21.04
C THR A 274 -4.11 -2.83 -21.29
N ARG A 275 -5.31 -2.26 -21.14
CA ARG A 275 -6.59 -2.94 -21.38
C ARG A 275 -6.78 -3.34 -22.84
N ALA A 276 -6.23 -2.57 -23.78
CA ALA A 276 -6.26 -2.91 -25.21
C ALA A 276 -5.48 -4.19 -25.55
N THR A 277 -4.63 -4.70 -24.65
CA THR A 277 -3.90 -5.95 -24.88
C THR A 277 -4.63 -7.20 -24.39
N ALA A 278 -5.56 -7.09 -23.43
CA ALA A 278 -6.38 -8.20 -22.94
C ALA A 278 -7.07 -9.01 -24.05
N PRO A 279 -7.77 -8.39 -25.04
CA PRO A 279 -8.43 -9.16 -26.09
C PRO A 279 -7.43 -9.85 -27.04
N VAL A 280 -6.19 -9.36 -27.15
CA VAL A 280 -5.14 -10.01 -27.95
C VAL A 280 -4.58 -11.23 -27.20
N PHE A 281 -4.21 -11.05 -25.94
CA PHE A 281 -3.71 -12.13 -25.07
C PHE A 281 -4.70 -13.29 -24.97
N LEU A 282 -5.98 -13.00 -24.72
CA LEU A 282 -7.01 -14.04 -24.60
C LEU A 282 -7.20 -14.85 -25.89
N ARG A 283 -7.10 -14.20 -27.06
CA ARG A 283 -7.11 -14.89 -28.37
C ARG A 283 -5.83 -15.73 -28.57
N GLU A 284 -4.67 -15.22 -28.14
CA GLU A 284 -3.38 -15.91 -28.22
C GLU A 284 -3.37 -17.20 -27.40
N ILE A 285 -3.92 -17.18 -26.18
CA ILE A 285 -3.95 -18.37 -25.31
C ILE A 285 -5.11 -19.32 -25.57
N ALA A 286 -6.20 -18.88 -26.23
CA ALA A 286 -7.40 -19.69 -26.42
C ALA A 286 -7.12 -21.06 -27.08
N SER A 287 -6.22 -21.11 -28.05
CA SER A 287 -5.82 -22.36 -28.73
C SER A 287 -5.14 -23.38 -27.79
N LYS A 288 -4.55 -22.94 -26.68
CA LYS A 288 -3.87 -23.77 -25.68
C LYS A 288 -4.86 -24.47 -24.73
N TYR A 289 -6.11 -24.00 -24.66
CA TYR A 289 -7.12 -24.48 -23.72
C TYR A 289 -8.43 -24.89 -24.43
N PRO A 290 -8.47 -26.01 -25.17
CA PRO A 290 -9.63 -26.42 -25.99
C PRO A 290 -10.98 -26.42 -25.26
N ALA A 291 -11.00 -26.84 -23.98
CA ALA A 291 -12.21 -26.86 -23.14
C ALA A 291 -12.75 -25.44 -22.82
N ALA A 292 -11.89 -24.42 -22.86
CA ALA A 292 -12.23 -23.04 -22.52
C ALA A 292 -12.19 -22.08 -23.72
N THR A 293 -11.80 -22.53 -24.92
CA THR A 293 -11.67 -21.70 -26.13
C THR A 293 -12.87 -20.76 -26.35
N ARG A 294 -14.10 -21.29 -26.24
CA ARG A 294 -15.32 -20.49 -26.40
C ARG A 294 -15.38 -19.34 -25.38
N HIS A 295 -15.11 -19.63 -24.12
CA HIS A 295 -15.15 -18.67 -23.02
C HIS A 295 -14.04 -17.62 -23.10
N LEU A 296 -12.82 -18.02 -23.53
CA LEU A 296 -11.70 -17.10 -23.71
C LEU A 296 -11.92 -16.14 -24.89
N LEU A 297 -12.51 -16.61 -26.01
CA LEU A 297 -12.87 -15.76 -27.15
C LEU A 297 -14.08 -14.86 -26.86
N GLU A 298 -15.05 -15.34 -26.08
CA GLU A 298 -16.16 -14.55 -25.55
C GLU A 298 -15.64 -13.43 -24.62
N ALA A 299 -14.78 -13.76 -23.66
CA ALA A 299 -14.11 -12.78 -22.82
C ALA A 299 -13.32 -11.75 -23.65
N ALA A 300 -12.54 -12.19 -24.65
CA ALA A 300 -11.81 -11.30 -25.55
C ALA A 300 -12.73 -10.30 -26.30
N THR A 301 -13.96 -10.69 -26.60
CA THR A 301 -14.94 -9.80 -27.25
C THR A 301 -15.41 -8.71 -26.28
N TYR A 302 -15.67 -9.07 -25.02
CA TYR A 302 -16.03 -8.10 -23.99
C TYR A 302 -14.87 -7.17 -23.60
N PHE A 303 -13.63 -7.68 -23.45
CA PHE A 303 -12.45 -6.84 -23.19
C PHE A 303 -12.12 -5.89 -24.35
N GLN A 304 -12.48 -6.24 -25.60
CA GLN A 304 -12.39 -5.30 -26.72
C GLN A 304 -13.32 -4.09 -26.51
N ALA A 305 -14.60 -4.34 -26.18
CA ALA A 305 -15.57 -3.27 -25.94
C ALA A 305 -15.21 -2.38 -24.74
N ASP A 306 -14.64 -2.95 -23.68
CA ASP A 306 -14.08 -2.21 -22.53
C ASP A 306 -12.91 -1.30 -22.95
N ALA A 307 -11.90 -1.85 -23.64
CA ALA A 307 -10.75 -1.09 -24.09
C ALA A 307 -11.11 0.01 -25.09
N ASP A 308 -12.09 -0.25 -25.96
CA ASP A 308 -12.58 0.71 -26.95
C ASP A 308 -13.31 1.88 -26.28
N ALA A 309 -14.13 1.62 -25.25
CA ALA A 309 -14.80 2.65 -24.46
C ALA A 309 -13.80 3.51 -23.65
N LEU A 310 -12.78 2.90 -23.03
CA LEU A 310 -11.71 3.63 -22.34
C LEU A 310 -10.89 4.50 -23.30
N ARG A 311 -10.64 4.03 -24.53
CA ARG A 311 -9.94 4.80 -25.57
C ARG A 311 -10.79 5.99 -26.04
N ALA A 312 -12.08 5.81 -26.28
CA ALA A 312 -13.00 6.90 -26.60
C ALA A 312 -13.07 7.96 -25.48
N LEU A 313 -13.05 7.52 -24.21
CA LEU A 313 -13.01 8.42 -23.05
C LEU A 313 -11.73 9.28 -23.03
N ARG A 314 -10.58 8.65 -23.34
CA ARG A 314 -9.29 9.34 -23.43
C ARG A 314 -9.25 10.33 -24.58
N ASP A 315 -9.60 9.90 -25.79
CA ASP A 315 -9.30 10.60 -27.04
C ASP A 315 -10.44 11.51 -27.52
N ASP A 316 -11.69 11.03 -27.48
CA ASP A 316 -12.85 11.76 -28.01
C ASP A 316 -13.40 12.75 -26.98
N VAL A 317 -13.57 12.31 -25.73
CA VAL A 317 -14.01 13.19 -24.64
C VAL A 317 -12.87 14.11 -24.19
N GLY A 318 -11.61 13.66 -24.29
CA GLY A 318 -10.42 14.44 -23.95
C GLY A 318 -9.99 14.31 -22.48
N TRP A 319 -10.17 13.14 -21.87
CA TRP A 319 -9.51 12.84 -20.59
C TRP A 319 -7.99 12.70 -20.73
N GLY A 320 -7.48 12.35 -21.91
CA GLY A 320 -6.03 12.28 -22.17
C GLY A 320 -5.30 13.61 -21.97
N TRP A 321 -3.97 13.54 -21.89
CA TRP A 321 -3.10 14.72 -21.89
C TRP A 321 -2.90 15.24 -23.33
N GLY A 322 -2.89 16.55 -23.53
CA GLY A 322 -2.61 17.17 -24.83
C GLY A 322 -3.52 18.35 -25.19
N PRO A 323 -3.46 18.86 -26.43
CA PRO A 323 -4.24 20.03 -26.86
C PRO A 323 -5.75 19.86 -26.76
N LYS A 324 -6.28 18.66 -27.05
CA LYS A 324 -7.72 18.32 -26.97
C LYS A 324 -8.22 18.08 -25.53
N SER A 325 -7.37 18.20 -24.51
CA SER A 325 -7.74 17.87 -23.14
C SER A 325 -8.89 18.73 -22.60
N TRP A 326 -9.81 18.08 -21.90
CA TRP A 326 -10.99 18.70 -21.30
C TRP A 326 -10.61 19.51 -20.05
N LYS A 327 -10.31 20.80 -20.21
CA LYS A 327 -9.75 21.68 -19.15
C LYS A 327 -10.74 22.58 -18.39
N ARG A 328 -12.02 22.60 -18.77
CA ARG A 328 -13.06 23.49 -18.20
C ARG A 328 -14.37 22.72 -18.04
N PRO A 329 -15.22 23.01 -17.04
CA PRO A 329 -16.52 22.36 -16.86
C PRO A 329 -17.33 22.24 -18.16
N ASP A 330 -17.83 21.05 -18.46
CA ASP A 330 -18.62 20.74 -19.66
C ASP A 330 -19.57 19.56 -19.35
N ALA A 331 -20.87 19.86 -19.22
CA ALA A 331 -21.87 18.87 -18.85
C ALA A 331 -22.12 17.81 -19.94
N GLY A 332 -21.87 18.15 -21.22
CA GLY A 332 -21.97 17.19 -22.31
C GLY A 332 -20.84 16.17 -22.26
N LYS A 333 -19.62 16.61 -21.96
CA LYS A 333 -18.47 15.72 -21.71
C LYS A 333 -18.64 14.91 -20.43
N ALA A 334 -19.23 15.46 -19.38
CA ALA A 334 -19.58 14.71 -18.17
C ALA A 334 -20.58 13.58 -18.48
N ALA A 335 -21.68 13.88 -19.18
CA ALA A 335 -22.68 12.89 -19.58
C ALA A 335 -22.09 11.80 -20.50
N ARG A 336 -21.30 12.17 -21.51
CA ARG A 336 -20.61 11.21 -22.38
C ARG A 336 -19.56 10.37 -21.62
N SER A 337 -18.94 10.93 -20.58
CA SER A 337 -18.05 10.17 -19.70
C SER A 337 -18.80 9.10 -18.92
N VAL A 338 -19.96 9.44 -18.35
CA VAL A 338 -20.83 8.49 -17.64
C VAL A 338 -21.26 7.34 -18.56
N GLU A 339 -21.72 7.65 -19.78
CA GLU A 339 -22.12 6.63 -20.77
C GLU A 339 -20.96 5.67 -21.10
N LEU A 340 -19.79 6.20 -21.48
CA LEU A 340 -18.63 5.38 -21.83
C LEU A 340 -18.11 4.53 -20.66
N LEU A 341 -18.12 5.09 -19.43
CA LEU A 341 -17.74 4.35 -18.24
C LEU A 341 -18.76 3.25 -17.89
N GLN A 342 -20.06 3.47 -18.10
CA GLN A 342 -21.09 2.45 -17.94
C GLN A 342 -20.93 1.32 -18.98
N THR A 343 -20.61 1.65 -20.24
CA THR A 343 -20.26 0.66 -21.28
C THR A 343 -19.03 -0.15 -20.88
N ALA A 344 -17.93 0.52 -20.49
CA ALA A 344 -16.68 -0.13 -20.09
C ALA A 344 -16.90 -1.05 -18.89
N ARG A 345 -17.57 -0.57 -17.83
CA ARG A 345 -17.92 -1.36 -16.64
C ARG A 345 -18.75 -2.59 -16.98
N LYS A 346 -19.78 -2.45 -17.82
CA LYS A 346 -20.65 -3.57 -18.22
C LYS A 346 -19.84 -4.62 -18.99
N ALA A 347 -19.08 -4.19 -19.99
CA ALA A 347 -18.21 -5.07 -20.76
C ALA A 347 -17.17 -5.76 -19.86
N TYR A 348 -16.53 -5.05 -18.94
CA TYR A 348 -15.61 -5.63 -17.97
C TYR A 348 -16.26 -6.71 -17.10
N ALA A 349 -17.46 -6.47 -16.56
CA ALA A 349 -18.19 -7.46 -15.77
C ALA A 349 -18.49 -8.73 -16.60
N GLN A 350 -18.95 -8.57 -17.84
CA GLN A 350 -19.26 -9.69 -18.73
C GLN A 350 -17.99 -10.47 -19.13
N GLY A 351 -16.89 -9.76 -19.40
CA GLY A 351 -15.58 -10.37 -19.64
C GLY A 351 -15.10 -11.19 -18.46
N MET A 352 -15.29 -10.70 -17.24
CA MET A 352 -14.92 -11.41 -16.01
C MET A 352 -15.81 -12.64 -15.75
N SER A 353 -17.12 -12.57 -15.99
CA SER A 353 -17.99 -13.76 -15.95
C SER A 353 -17.54 -14.83 -16.95
N ALA A 354 -17.12 -14.43 -18.16
CA ALA A 354 -16.57 -15.35 -19.15
C ALA A 354 -15.20 -15.92 -18.73
N LEU A 355 -14.33 -15.14 -18.06
CA LEU A 355 -13.09 -15.67 -17.48
C LEU A 355 -13.33 -16.65 -16.33
N THR A 356 -14.31 -16.40 -15.44
CA THR A 356 -14.68 -17.37 -14.40
C THR A 356 -15.12 -18.70 -15.02
N ALA A 357 -15.93 -18.65 -16.07
CA ALA A 357 -16.35 -19.86 -16.78
C ALA A 357 -15.17 -20.55 -17.52
N ALA A 358 -14.22 -19.78 -18.07
CA ALA A 358 -12.98 -20.33 -18.63
C ALA A 358 -12.14 -21.05 -17.55
N LEU A 359 -11.98 -20.44 -16.36
CA LEU A 359 -11.26 -21.05 -15.24
C LEU A 359 -11.92 -22.36 -14.80
N VAL A 360 -13.25 -22.39 -14.61
CA VAL A 360 -14.00 -23.62 -14.29
C VAL A 360 -13.73 -24.73 -15.33
N ALA A 361 -13.63 -24.38 -16.62
CA ALA A 361 -13.38 -25.34 -17.69
C ALA A 361 -11.91 -25.81 -17.81
N ILE A 362 -10.94 -25.09 -17.23
CA ILE A 362 -9.50 -25.47 -17.25
C ILE A 362 -9.07 -26.15 -15.95
N ASP A 363 -9.50 -25.63 -14.81
CA ASP A 363 -9.24 -26.14 -13.46
C ASP A 363 -10.42 -25.80 -12.52
N PRO A 364 -11.33 -26.74 -12.23
CA PRO A 364 -12.42 -26.54 -11.27
C PRO A 364 -11.97 -26.15 -9.85
N LEU A 365 -10.71 -26.41 -9.46
CA LEU A 365 -10.17 -25.95 -8.18
C LEU A 365 -9.75 -24.47 -8.23
N ALA A 366 -9.40 -23.93 -9.41
CA ALA A 366 -9.14 -22.51 -9.60
C ALA A 366 -10.39 -21.66 -9.32
N ALA A 367 -11.58 -22.18 -9.66
CA ALA A 367 -12.85 -21.52 -9.35
C ALA A 367 -13.02 -21.26 -7.84
N LYS A 368 -12.66 -22.23 -6.98
CA LYS A 368 -12.65 -22.04 -5.52
C LYS A 368 -11.54 -21.11 -5.03
N ARG A 369 -10.42 -21.01 -5.76
CA ARG A 369 -9.31 -20.08 -5.42
C ARG A 369 -9.61 -18.61 -5.75
N VAL A 370 -10.55 -18.34 -6.66
CA VAL A 370 -10.99 -16.96 -6.98
C VAL A 370 -12.15 -16.48 -6.10
N GLU A 371 -12.84 -17.39 -5.40
CA GLU A 371 -13.77 -17.04 -4.31
C GLU A 371 -13.02 -16.51 -3.08
N MET A 372 -11.72 -16.82 -2.93
CA MET A 372 -10.87 -16.25 -1.89
C MET A 372 -10.29 -14.89 -2.31
N HIS A 373 -10.55 -13.85 -1.49
CA HIS A 373 -9.91 -12.53 -1.62
C HIS A 373 -8.40 -12.57 -1.35
N ALA A 374 -7.94 -13.56 -0.58
CA ALA A 374 -6.53 -13.80 -0.32
C ALA A 374 -5.85 -14.58 -1.46
N ARG A 375 -4.62 -14.20 -1.81
CA ARG A 375 -3.72 -15.04 -2.61
C ARG A 375 -2.90 -15.92 -1.68
N LEU A 376 -3.05 -17.24 -1.80
CA LEU A 376 -2.17 -18.20 -1.13
C LEU A 376 -1.00 -18.57 -2.05
N ARG A 377 0.20 -18.70 -1.46
CA ARG A 377 1.37 -19.31 -2.10
C ARG A 377 1.82 -20.52 -1.31
N SER A 378 2.30 -21.53 -2.03
CA SER A 378 3.01 -22.68 -1.47
C SER A 378 4.26 -22.96 -2.30
N GLU A 379 5.41 -23.04 -1.65
CA GLU A 379 6.74 -23.21 -2.25
C GLU A 379 7.66 -23.83 -1.19
N ASP A 380 8.50 -24.81 -1.54
CA ASP A 380 9.49 -25.45 -0.64
C ASP A 380 8.97 -25.85 0.76
N GLY A 381 7.75 -26.39 0.83
CA GLY A 381 7.12 -26.83 2.10
C GLY A 381 6.61 -25.68 3.00
N LYS A 382 6.68 -24.44 2.53
CA LYS A 382 6.11 -23.23 3.13
C LYS A 382 4.76 -22.92 2.48
N THR A 383 3.77 -22.49 3.27
CA THR A 383 2.48 -21.96 2.80
C THR A 383 2.19 -20.62 3.48
N TRP A 384 1.81 -19.59 2.72
CA TRP A 384 1.54 -18.26 3.26
C TRP A 384 0.51 -17.48 2.47
N ILE A 385 -0.11 -16.52 3.14
CA ILE A 385 -0.93 -15.48 2.54
C ILE A 385 0.01 -14.41 1.98
N ASP A 386 -0.11 -14.17 0.68
CA ASP A 386 0.73 -13.26 -0.09
C ASP A 386 0.24 -11.80 -0.01
N GLN A 387 1.13 -10.86 -0.36
CA GLN A 387 0.85 -9.41 -0.40
C GLN A 387 0.23 -8.80 0.87
N ILE A 388 0.45 -9.38 2.06
CA ILE A 388 0.17 -8.71 3.33
C ILE A 388 1.23 -7.60 3.52
N PRO A 389 0.84 -6.32 3.62
CA PRO A 389 1.77 -5.22 3.86
C PRO A 389 2.51 -5.37 5.19
N ASN A 390 3.75 -4.90 5.26
CA ASN A 390 4.52 -4.95 6.51
C ASN A 390 3.85 -4.12 7.61
N LEU A 391 3.84 -4.63 8.83
CA LEU A 391 3.53 -3.88 10.03
C LEU A 391 4.78 -3.10 10.43
N THR A 392 4.68 -1.77 10.59
CA THR A 392 5.85 -0.93 10.85
C THR A 392 5.44 0.34 11.58
N PHE A 393 6.15 0.67 12.67
CA PHE A 393 5.93 1.92 13.41
C PHE A 393 6.32 3.16 12.58
N GLY A 394 5.70 4.30 12.87
CA GLY A 394 5.92 5.55 12.14
C GLY A 394 5.25 5.59 10.76
N THR A 395 4.38 4.63 10.44
CA THR A 395 3.63 4.59 9.16
C THR A 395 2.20 5.14 9.27
N ASN A 396 1.88 5.80 10.40
CA ASN A 396 0.53 6.23 10.77
C ASN A 396 -0.46 5.06 10.87
N ARG A 397 0.05 3.93 11.40
CA ARG A 397 -0.68 2.70 11.70
C ARG A 397 -0.21 2.10 13.04
N ASP A 398 0.15 2.96 13.98
CA ASP A 398 0.99 2.58 15.12
C ASP A 398 0.20 1.92 16.26
N ASN A 399 -1.15 1.94 16.23
CA ASN A 399 -1.96 1.09 17.09
C ASN A 399 -1.91 -0.36 16.59
N THR A 400 -1.08 -1.16 17.27
CA THR A 400 -0.74 -2.52 16.82
C THR A 400 -1.94 -3.42 16.58
N PHE A 401 -2.96 -3.36 17.45
CA PHE A 401 -4.20 -4.11 17.33
C PHE A 401 -5.03 -3.69 16.11
N CYS A 402 -5.34 -2.39 15.94
CA CYS A 402 -6.11 -1.92 14.79
C CYS A 402 -5.35 -2.07 13.46
N GLY A 403 -4.02 -1.94 13.45
CA GLY A 403 -3.20 -2.19 12.27
C GLY A 403 -3.25 -3.66 11.85
N ALA A 404 -3.05 -4.58 12.79
CA ALA A 404 -3.19 -6.02 12.54
C ALA A 404 -4.62 -6.39 12.11
N LEU A 405 -5.65 -5.84 12.76
CA LEU A 405 -7.06 -6.07 12.43
C LEU A 405 -7.46 -5.52 11.04
N SER A 406 -6.82 -4.45 10.56
CA SER A 406 -7.04 -3.94 9.20
C SER A 406 -6.60 -4.97 8.14
N HIS A 407 -5.50 -5.70 8.39
CA HIS A 407 -5.05 -6.78 7.52
C HIS A 407 -5.85 -8.07 7.71
N LEU A 408 -6.33 -8.35 8.92
CA LEU A 408 -7.23 -9.47 9.19
C LEU A 408 -8.55 -9.35 8.40
N THR A 409 -9.17 -8.16 8.40
CA THR A 409 -10.43 -7.93 7.67
C THR A 409 -10.24 -7.73 6.17
N ARG A 410 -9.05 -7.33 5.70
CA ARG A 410 -8.74 -7.06 4.28
C ARG A 410 -9.12 -8.19 3.33
N ASN A 411 -9.00 -9.45 3.77
CA ASN A 411 -9.23 -10.64 2.95
C ASN A 411 -10.67 -11.20 3.09
N SER A 412 -11.63 -10.36 3.48
CA SER A 412 -13.04 -10.72 3.64
C SER A 412 -13.95 -9.87 2.75
N ASP A 413 -15.22 -10.26 2.62
CA ASP A 413 -16.23 -9.48 1.90
C ASP A 413 -16.52 -8.10 2.53
N HIS A 414 -16.11 -7.89 3.78
CA HIS A 414 -16.40 -6.68 4.56
C HIS A 414 -15.14 -6.11 5.23
N PRO A 415 -14.16 -5.61 4.46
CA PRO A 415 -12.92 -5.05 4.99
C PRO A 415 -13.15 -3.70 5.67
N TYR A 416 -12.24 -3.39 6.59
CA TYR A 416 -12.20 -2.09 7.27
C TYR A 416 -10.79 -1.49 7.15
N GLU A 417 -10.73 -0.20 6.79
CA GLU A 417 -9.46 0.54 6.82
C GLU A 417 -8.99 0.74 8.25
N TYR A 418 -7.68 0.94 8.44
CA TYR A 418 -7.10 1.23 9.76
C TYR A 418 -7.83 2.38 10.49
N THR A 419 -8.12 3.45 9.75
CA THR A 419 -8.81 4.65 10.28
C THR A 419 -10.27 4.39 10.60
N ASP A 420 -10.93 3.44 9.92
CA ASP A 420 -12.28 2.99 10.29
C ASP A 420 -12.26 2.29 11.64
N LEU A 421 -11.33 1.35 11.82
CA LEU A 421 -11.20 0.57 13.06
C LEU A 421 -10.84 1.49 14.23
N MET A 422 -9.93 2.45 14.03
CA MET A 422 -9.56 3.45 15.03
C MET A 422 -10.75 4.36 15.41
N GLY A 423 -11.58 4.78 14.46
CA GLY A 423 -12.77 5.59 14.75
C GLY A 423 -13.90 4.80 15.41
N LEU A 424 -14.20 3.59 14.91
CA LEU A 424 -15.29 2.74 15.39
C LEU A 424 -15.00 2.02 16.72
N SER A 425 -13.73 1.89 17.11
CA SER A 425 -13.35 1.50 18.48
C SER A 425 -13.33 2.67 19.46
N GLY A 426 -13.43 3.91 18.98
CA GLY A 426 -13.19 5.12 19.75
C GLY A 426 -11.72 5.43 20.03
N LEU A 427 -10.77 4.55 19.65
CA LEU A 427 -9.33 4.73 19.86
C LEU A 427 -8.78 6.04 19.28
N ALA A 428 -9.28 6.44 18.10
CA ALA A 428 -8.94 7.69 17.44
C ALA A 428 -9.15 8.93 18.34
N PHE A 429 -10.14 8.89 19.23
CA PHE A 429 -10.52 10.00 20.13
C PHE A 429 -10.04 9.80 21.58
N ARG A 430 -9.44 8.65 21.88
CA ARG A 430 -9.03 8.27 23.23
C ARG A 430 -7.74 9.00 23.62
N THR A 431 -7.69 9.54 24.83
CA THR A 431 -6.45 9.90 25.53
C THR A 431 -6.46 9.18 26.86
N ARG A 432 -5.38 8.47 27.20
CA ARG A 432 -5.20 7.86 28.51
C ARG A 432 -3.91 8.38 29.15
N TRP A 433 -3.89 8.46 30.48
CA TRP A 433 -2.68 8.66 31.28
C TRP A 433 -2.76 7.82 32.54
N ALA A 434 -1.62 7.41 33.08
CA ALA A 434 -1.56 6.62 34.31
C ALA A 434 -0.30 6.98 35.10
N ASN A 435 -0.50 7.20 36.39
CA ASN A 435 0.49 7.68 37.36
C ASN A 435 0.20 7.06 38.72
N ASP A 436 0.94 7.43 39.77
CA ASP A 436 0.77 6.82 41.10
C ASP A 436 -0.64 7.01 41.72
N ALA A 437 -1.44 7.94 41.20
CA ALA A 437 -2.84 8.13 41.60
C ALA A 437 -3.84 7.18 40.90
N THR A 438 -3.38 6.28 40.01
CA THR A 438 -4.22 5.26 39.37
C THR A 438 -3.70 3.84 39.64
N LYS A 439 -4.62 2.86 39.65
CA LYS A 439 -4.27 1.43 39.84
C LYS A 439 -3.28 0.90 38.80
N THR A 440 -3.29 1.41 37.56
CA THR A 440 -2.37 0.94 36.51
C THR A 440 -0.94 1.46 36.69
N LYS A 441 -0.75 2.60 37.39
CA LYS A 441 0.53 3.28 37.56
C LYS A 441 1.25 3.53 36.23
N TRP A 442 2.56 3.72 36.25
CA TRP A 442 3.43 4.00 35.11
C TRP A 442 3.62 2.82 34.13
N CYS A 443 2.54 2.15 33.72
CA CYS A 443 2.58 1.04 32.77
C CYS A 443 2.33 1.55 31.33
N PRO A 444 3.21 1.26 30.35
CA PRO A 444 3.07 1.75 28.98
C PRO A 444 1.85 1.18 28.23
N SER A 445 1.14 0.23 28.83
CA SER A 445 -0.11 -0.33 28.30
C SER A 445 -1.28 0.67 28.18
N ILE A 446 -1.08 1.96 28.50
CA ILE A 446 -2.04 3.04 28.22
C ILE A 446 -2.38 3.16 26.71
N ALA A 447 -1.47 2.73 25.83
CA ALA A 447 -1.60 2.87 24.37
C ALA A 447 -2.32 1.71 23.67
N ILE A 448 -2.57 0.57 24.33
CA ILE A 448 -3.05 -0.66 23.68
C ILE A 448 -4.51 -0.57 23.22
N GLY A 449 -4.86 -1.31 22.15
CA GLY A 449 -6.15 -1.20 21.45
C GLY A 449 -7.13 -2.35 21.71
N GLU A 450 -6.63 -3.45 22.27
CA GLU A 450 -7.32 -4.74 22.39
C GLU A 450 -8.11 -4.92 23.70
N MET A 451 -8.56 -3.86 24.37
CA MET A 451 -9.33 -4.01 25.62
C MET A 451 -10.83 -4.27 25.35
N PRO A 452 -11.61 -4.76 26.34
CA PRO A 452 -13.02 -5.11 26.13
C PRO A 452 -13.89 -3.97 25.59
N ASP A 453 -13.77 -2.73 26.12
CA ASP A 453 -14.48 -1.54 25.61
C ASP A 453 -14.32 -1.39 24.09
N GLU A 454 -13.09 -1.45 23.61
CA GLU A 454 -12.74 -1.26 22.21
C GLU A 454 -13.15 -2.47 21.35
N GLN A 455 -13.03 -3.71 21.86
CA GLN A 455 -13.49 -4.91 21.17
C GLN A 455 -15.03 -4.94 21.03
N ASP A 456 -15.77 -4.55 22.05
CA ASP A 456 -17.24 -4.55 22.03
C ASP A 456 -17.82 -3.46 21.14
N ALA A 457 -17.17 -2.29 21.10
CA ALA A 457 -17.46 -1.25 20.11
C ALA A 457 -17.24 -1.78 18.68
N LEU A 458 -16.11 -2.44 18.41
CA LEU A 458 -15.81 -3.02 17.10
C LEU A 458 -16.78 -4.14 16.71
N ARG A 459 -17.10 -5.08 17.60
CA ARG A 459 -18.08 -6.15 17.34
C ARG A 459 -19.42 -5.57 16.90
N ARG A 460 -19.92 -4.60 17.68
CA ARG A 460 -21.22 -3.96 17.47
C ARG A 460 -21.29 -3.07 16.23
N LEU A 461 -20.21 -2.36 15.90
CA LEU A 461 -20.19 -1.35 14.82
C LEU A 461 -19.60 -1.84 13.50
N THR A 462 -18.81 -2.92 13.49
CA THR A 462 -18.29 -3.53 12.25
C THR A 462 -19.09 -4.74 11.79
N GLY A 463 -19.80 -5.40 12.72
CA GLY A 463 -20.55 -6.63 12.48
C GLY A 463 -19.71 -7.91 12.61
N TRP A 464 -18.39 -7.79 12.77
CA TRP A 464 -17.47 -8.92 12.95
C TRP A 464 -17.44 -9.41 14.39
N GLU A 465 -17.66 -10.71 14.59
CA GLU A 465 -17.19 -11.37 15.80
C GLU A 465 -15.66 -11.35 15.85
N LEU A 466 -15.12 -11.04 17.03
CA LEU A 466 -13.68 -11.04 17.30
C LEU A 466 -13.38 -12.02 18.46
N PRO A 467 -13.36 -13.35 18.22
CA PRO A 467 -12.96 -14.33 19.23
C PRO A 467 -11.54 -14.05 19.71
N MET A 468 -11.34 -14.07 21.03
CA MET A 468 -10.05 -13.94 21.69
C MET A 468 -9.75 -15.24 22.44
N GLU A 469 -8.57 -15.81 22.22
CA GLU A 469 -8.12 -17.02 22.92
C GLU A 469 -6.87 -16.72 23.74
N TRP A 470 -6.97 -16.94 25.05
CA TRP A 470 -5.83 -16.95 25.97
C TRP A 470 -5.41 -18.39 26.29
N SER A 471 -4.11 -18.66 26.26
CA SER A 471 -3.53 -19.90 26.76
C SER A 471 -2.11 -19.65 27.25
N GLU A 472 -1.72 -20.27 28.35
CA GLU A 472 -0.35 -20.14 28.86
C GLU A 472 0.70 -20.57 27.82
N PRO A 473 1.88 -19.91 27.75
CA PRO A 473 2.88 -20.18 26.71
C PRO A 473 3.35 -21.64 26.63
N THR A 474 3.25 -22.39 27.73
CA THR A 474 3.60 -23.81 27.82
C THR A 474 2.55 -24.76 27.25
N ASN A 475 1.30 -24.31 27.07
CA ASN A 475 0.14 -25.17 26.80
C ASN A 475 -0.22 -25.21 25.31
N LYS A 476 0.78 -25.20 24.43
CA LYS A 476 0.58 -25.20 22.98
C LYS A 476 0.45 -26.63 22.47
N THR A 477 -0.55 -26.84 21.62
CA THR A 477 -1.00 -28.18 21.24
C THR A 477 -1.09 -28.33 19.74
N ASP A 478 -1.12 -29.58 19.29
CA ASP A 478 -1.46 -29.95 17.91
C ASP A 478 -2.81 -29.37 17.46
N ALA A 479 -3.76 -29.15 18.38
CA ALA A 479 -5.03 -28.50 18.08
C ALA A 479 -4.84 -27.00 17.75
N LEU A 480 -4.02 -26.26 18.51
CA LEU A 480 -3.68 -24.87 18.20
C LEU A 480 -2.97 -24.77 16.84
N ARG A 481 -1.99 -25.64 16.59
CA ARG A 481 -1.28 -25.74 15.30
C ARG A 481 -2.26 -25.93 14.13
N THR A 482 -3.13 -26.93 14.26
CA THR A 482 -4.14 -27.28 13.24
C THR A 482 -5.14 -26.15 13.00
N LYS A 483 -5.55 -25.43 14.06
CA LYS A 483 -6.44 -24.27 13.95
C LYS A 483 -5.78 -23.12 13.18
N ILE A 484 -4.56 -22.74 13.55
CA ILE A 484 -3.82 -21.68 12.85
C ILE A 484 -3.63 -22.05 11.37
N MET A 485 -3.20 -23.27 11.07
CA MET A 485 -3.05 -23.74 9.68
C MET A 485 -4.36 -23.71 8.89
N THR A 486 -5.49 -24.05 9.52
CA THR A 486 -6.83 -24.00 8.91
C THR A 486 -7.21 -22.56 8.51
N GLU A 487 -6.93 -21.58 9.37
CA GLU A 487 -7.17 -20.16 9.07
C GLU A 487 -6.30 -19.68 7.91
N ILE A 488 -4.99 -19.94 7.96
CA ILE A 488 -4.05 -19.61 6.87
C ILE A 488 -4.50 -20.23 5.54
N ASN A 489 -4.83 -21.52 5.53
CA ASN A 489 -5.27 -22.24 4.34
C ASN A 489 -6.64 -21.76 3.80
N ALA A 490 -7.39 -21.00 4.59
CA ALA A 490 -8.62 -20.33 4.19
C ALA A 490 -8.43 -18.82 3.91
N GLY A 491 -7.18 -18.35 3.76
CA GLY A 491 -6.85 -16.97 3.41
C GLY A 491 -6.92 -15.96 4.55
N ARG A 492 -7.15 -16.41 5.80
CA ARG A 492 -7.30 -15.56 6.97
C ARG A 492 -6.04 -15.61 7.84
N PRO A 493 -5.32 -14.49 8.04
CA PRO A 493 -4.22 -14.47 9.01
C PRO A 493 -4.77 -14.58 10.44
N VAL A 494 -3.90 -14.74 11.43
CA VAL A 494 -4.28 -14.76 12.85
C VAL A 494 -3.51 -13.66 13.57
N ILE A 495 -4.19 -12.77 14.30
CA ILE A 495 -3.50 -11.79 15.16
C ILE A 495 -3.01 -12.54 16.38
N ALA A 496 -1.76 -12.35 16.77
CA ALA A 496 -1.20 -12.96 17.96
C ALA A 496 -0.21 -12.04 18.65
N TYR A 497 0.00 -12.26 19.95
CA TYR A 497 1.19 -11.75 20.60
C TYR A 497 2.42 -12.48 20.05
N THR A 498 3.41 -11.72 19.60
CA THR A 498 4.66 -12.25 19.02
C THR A 498 5.88 -11.82 19.82
N ASP A 499 5.80 -10.66 20.48
CA ASP A 499 6.61 -10.30 21.65
C ASP A 499 5.85 -9.24 22.51
N TRP A 500 4.73 -9.66 23.09
CA TRP A 500 3.75 -8.79 23.80
C TRP A 500 3.21 -7.61 22.97
N ILE A 501 3.31 -7.72 21.64
CA ILE A 501 2.71 -6.83 20.64
C ILE A 501 1.85 -7.67 19.69
N ASN A 502 0.76 -7.08 19.20
CA ASN A 502 -0.12 -7.66 18.20
C ASN A 502 0.58 -7.70 16.82
N GLY A 503 1.19 -8.83 16.50
CA GLY A 503 1.64 -9.18 15.16
C GLY A 503 0.60 -10.04 14.41
N LEU A 504 0.93 -10.41 13.18
CA LEU A 504 0.12 -11.28 12.32
C LEU A 504 0.87 -12.55 11.97
N VAL A 505 0.30 -13.70 12.36
CA VAL A 505 0.66 -14.98 11.74
C VAL A 505 0.03 -15.01 10.35
N CYS A 506 0.86 -15.03 9.32
CA CYS A 506 0.47 -14.97 7.91
C CYS A 506 0.80 -16.24 7.12
N GLY A 507 1.46 -17.22 7.74
CA GLY A 507 1.85 -18.47 7.08
C GLY A 507 2.49 -19.47 8.03
N TYR A 508 2.93 -20.59 7.48
CA TYR A 508 3.67 -21.63 8.18
C TYR A 508 4.62 -22.37 7.24
N ARG A 509 5.56 -23.13 7.83
CA ARG A 509 6.26 -24.24 7.18
C ARG A 509 6.37 -25.39 8.19
N ASP A 510 7.05 -26.48 7.84
CA ASP A 510 7.30 -27.62 8.74
C ASP A 510 6.00 -28.20 9.36
N ASN A 511 4.93 -28.25 8.56
CA ASN A 511 3.58 -28.65 8.96
C ASN A 511 3.04 -27.88 10.19
N GLY A 512 3.30 -26.57 10.25
CA GLY A 512 2.81 -25.67 11.31
C GLY A 512 3.73 -25.56 12.53
N ARG A 513 4.87 -26.25 12.57
CA ARG A 513 5.84 -26.13 13.68
C ARG A 513 6.59 -24.81 13.65
N THR A 514 6.88 -24.30 12.45
CA THR A 514 7.38 -22.93 12.26
C THR A 514 6.24 -22.08 11.72
N LEU A 515 5.91 -21.01 12.44
CA LEU A 515 4.96 -19.99 12.00
C LEU A 515 5.70 -18.84 11.30
N LEU A 516 5.01 -18.17 10.40
CA LEU A 516 5.51 -16.99 9.70
C LEU A 516 4.76 -15.76 10.20
N VAL A 517 5.51 -14.80 10.72
CA VAL A 517 5.01 -13.65 11.45
C VAL A 517 5.45 -12.35 10.80
N ASN A 518 4.49 -11.46 10.58
CA ASN A 518 4.69 -10.06 10.30
C ASN A 518 4.46 -9.28 11.60
N ASP A 519 5.43 -8.49 12.08
CA ASP A 519 5.38 -7.76 13.35
C ASP A 519 6.13 -6.42 13.27
N TYR A 520 5.68 -5.46 14.07
CA TYR A 520 6.18 -4.08 14.10
C TYR A 520 7.64 -3.91 14.56
N ARG A 521 8.23 -4.91 15.25
CA ARG A 521 9.59 -4.81 15.81
C ARG A 521 10.71 -5.18 14.84
N VAL A 522 10.39 -5.84 13.71
CA VAL A 522 11.39 -6.36 12.78
C VAL A 522 11.32 -5.61 11.45
N ASN A 523 12.48 -5.24 10.90
CA ASN A 523 12.57 -4.60 9.58
C ASN A 523 12.40 -5.61 8.41
N ASP A 524 12.27 -6.90 8.71
CA ASP A 524 11.93 -7.95 7.74
C ASP A 524 10.40 -8.15 7.74
N PRO A 525 9.73 -8.10 6.57
CA PRO A 525 8.28 -8.25 6.50
C PRO A 525 7.74 -9.60 6.98
N ILE A 526 8.53 -10.68 7.01
CA ILE A 526 8.08 -12.00 7.48
C ILE A 526 9.21 -12.74 8.22
N THR A 527 9.16 -12.71 9.56
CA THR A 527 10.06 -13.46 10.44
C THR A 527 9.50 -14.87 10.75
N PRO A 528 10.31 -15.94 10.65
CA PRO A 528 9.92 -17.26 11.13
C PRO A 528 10.09 -17.37 12.66
N ILE A 529 9.08 -17.90 13.35
CA ILE A 529 9.15 -18.23 14.79
C ILE A 529 8.71 -19.68 15.04
N ALA A 530 9.18 -20.30 16.12
CA ALA A 530 8.62 -21.59 16.55
C ALA A 530 7.18 -21.41 17.06
N LEU A 531 6.32 -22.42 16.92
CA LEU A 531 5.00 -22.42 17.57
C LEU A 531 5.14 -22.17 19.08
N GLU A 532 6.17 -22.76 19.67
CA GLU A 532 6.58 -22.68 21.08
C GLU A 532 6.97 -21.26 21.53
N GLU A 533 7.20 -20.31 20.60
CA GLU A 533 7.51 -18.89 20.88
C GLU A 533 6.28 -17.98 20.86
N LEU A 534 5.19 -18.37 20.15
CA LEU A 534 3.95 -17.58 20.05
C LEU A 534 3.38 -17.12 21.42
N GLY A 535 3.01 -15.86 21.56
CA GLY A 535 2.48 -15.30 22.80
C GLY A 535 1.10 -15.89 23.22
N PRO A 536 0.67 -15.61 24.46
CA PRO A 536 -0.48 -16.27 25.06
C PRO A 536 -1.84 -15.85 24.50
N MET A 537 -1.92 -14.72 23.79
CA MET A 537 -3.15 -14.14 23.25
C MET A 537 -3.20 -14.25 21.73
N ARG A 538 -4.34 -14.71 21.18
CA ARG A 538 -4.66 -14.62 19.75
C ARG A 538 -6.06 -14.07 19.52
N HIS A 539 -6.24 -13.35 18.41
CA HIS A 539 -7.56 -13.04 17.85
C HIS A 539 -7.74 -13.66 16.46
N TYR A 540 -8.96 -14.14 16.23
CA TYR A 540 -9.41 -14.68 14.94
C TYR A 540 -10.50 -13.78 14.35
N LEU A 541 -10.77 -13.92 13.06
CA LEU A 541 -11.94 -13.31 12.43
C LEU A 541 -13.11 -14.30 12.54
N GLY A 542 -14.10 -13.98 13.37
CA GLY A 542 -15.29 -14.81 13.55
C GLY A 542 -16.33 -14.59 12.46
N LYS A 543 -17.59 -14.91 12.75
CA LYS A 543 -18.69 -14.67 11.81
C LYS A 543 -18.94 -13.16 11.61
N TRP A 544 -19.30 -12.76 10.39
CA TRP A 544 -19.88 -11.44 10.15
C TRP A 544 -21.41 -11.48 10.24
N THR A 545 -21.98 -10.43 10.80
CA THR A 545 -23.41 -10.14 10.83
C THR A 545 -23.64 -8.68 10.44
N PRO A 546 -24.76 -8.31 9.77
CA PRO A 546 -24.99 -6.94 9.36
C PRO A 546 -24.93 -5.95 10.54
N PRO A 547 -24.01 -4.96 10.53
CA PRO A 547 -23.94 -3.93 11.56
C PRO A 547 -25.09 -2.91 11.43
N PRO A 548 -25.25 -2.01 12.41
CA PRO A 548 -26.09 -0.83 12.25
C PRO A 548 -25.68 -0.02 11.00
N PRO A 549 -26.62 0.71 10.35
CA PRO A 549 -26.30 1.59 9.22
C PRO A 549 -25.14 2.54 9.53
N LEU A 550 -24.27 2.83 8.56
CA LEU A 550 -23.03 3.59 8.77
C LEU A 550 -23.29 4.97 9.39
N LYS A 551 -24.42 5.61 9.08
CA LYS A 551 -24.83 6.87 9.73
C LYS A 551 -25.04 6.72 11.25
N ASN A 552 -25.53 5.58 11.72
CA ASN A 552 -25.68 5.29 13.15
C ASN A 552 -24.32 4.95 13.78
N ALA A 553 -23.50 4.16 13.10
CA ALA A 553 -22.13 3.88 13.54
C ALA A 553 -21.27 5.15 13.68
N LEU A 554 -21.42 6.12 12.76
CA LEU A 554 -20.84 7.46 12.88
C LEU A 554 -21.33 8.18 14.14
N ARG A 555 -22.64 8.22 14.40
CA ARG A 555 -23.19 8.89 15.59
C ARG A 555 -22.70 8.27 16.89
N ASP A 556 -22.49 6.96 16.94
CA ASP A 556 -21.93 6.29 18.11
C ASP A 556 -20.41 6.52 18.25
N ALA A 557 -19.64 6.56 17.17
CA ALA A 557 -18.23 6.97 17.21
C ALA A 557 -18.07 8.42 17.72
N LEU A 558 -18.93 9.34 17.25
CA LEU A 558 -19.01 10.72 17.74
C LEU A 558 -19.40 10.78 19.22
N ARG A 559 -20.31 9.91 19.69
CA ARG A 559 -20.68 9.81 21.10
C ARG A 559 -19.50 9.37 21.97
N MET A 560 -18.80 8.31 21.56
CA MET A 560 -17.60 7.83 22.26
C MET A 560 -16.52 8.91 22.35
N ALA A 561 -16.37 9.77 21.34
CA ALA A 561 -15.43 10.90 21.40
C ALA A 561 -15.77 11.88 22.54
N VAL A 562 -17.05 12.24 22.71
CA VAL A 562 -17.50 13.13 23.80
C VAL A 562 -17.41 12.43 25.15
N GLU A 563 -17.84 11.17 25.24
CA GLU A 563 -17.76 10.37 26.46
C GLU A 563 -16.31 10.21 26.92
N TYR A 564 -15.38 9.81 26.04
CA TYR A 564 -13.98 9.60 26.40
C TYR A 564 -13.27 10.89 26.83
N TRP A 565 -13.68 12.05 26.29
CA TRP A 565 -13.20 13.36 26.74
C TRP A 565 -13.62 13.69 28.18
N GLN A 566 -14.86 13.31 28.54
CA GLN A 566 -15.51 13.61 29.81
C GLN A 566 -15.36 12.51 30.89
N ARG A 567 -14.89 11.32 30.52
CA ARG A 567 -14.90 10.10 31.34
C ARG A 567 -14.10 10.16 32.64
N GLU A 568 -13.20 11.13 32.79
CA GLU A 568 -12.27 11.35 33.93
C GLU A 568 -11.40 10.14 34.32
N ARG A 569 -11.98 9.06 34.86
CA ARG A 569 -11.31 7.81 35.27
C ARG A 569 -12.11 6.58 34.82
N HIS A 570 -11.41 5.56 34.32
CA HIS A 570 -12.02 4.27 33.95
C HIS A 570 -10.98 3.15 33.96
N ASP A 571 -11.39 1.88 34.10
CA ASP A 571 -10.50 0.71 34.08
C ASP A 571 -10.21 0.18 32.67
N GLY A 572 -10.92 0.69 31.67
CA GLY A 572 -10.84 0.28 30.26
C GLY A 572 -11.41 -1.12 30.00
N GLY A 573 -12.34 -1.57 30.83
CA GLY A 573 -12.95 -2.90 30.75
C GLY A 573 -12.11 -4.01 31.39
N LEU A 574 -10.94 -3.70 31.95
CA LEU A 574 -10.07 -4.67 32.63
C LEU A 574 -10.04 -4.44 34.15
N LYS A 575 -10.75 -5.29 34.89
CA LYS A 575 -10.77 -5.30 36.35
C LYS A 575 -9.36 -5.28 36.93
N GLY A 576 -9.13 -4.37 37.89
CA GLY A 576 -7.84 -4.18 38.56
C GLY A 576 -6.97 -3.09 37.93
N ARG A 577 -7.36 -2.55 36.77
CA ARG A 577 -6.74 -1.37 36.16
C ARG A 577 -7.53 -0.10 36.46
N GLU A 578 -6.92 1.03 36.15
CA GLU A 578 -7.50 2.37 36.20
C GLU A 578 -6.59 3.35 35.45
N TYR A 579 -7.19 4.23 34.65
CA TYR A 579 -6.51 5.27 33.89
C TYR A 579 -7.25 6.59 34.05
N TRP A 580 -6.54 7.70 33.97
CA TRP A 580 -7.14 8.98 33.62
C TRP A 580 -7.54 8.98 32.15
N TYR A 581 -8.63 9.67 31.80
CA TYR A 581 -9.15 9.77 30.43
C TYR A 581 -9.32 11.22 29.96
N GLY A 582 -9.17 11.43 28.64
CA GLY A 582 -9.60 12.66 27.96
C GLY A 582 -8.95 13.92 28.53
N LYS A 583 -9.79 14.89 28.90
CA LYS A 583 -9.34 16.15 29.54
C LYS A 583 -8.52 15.88 30.81
N ALA A 584 -9.00 14.99 31.67
CA ALA A 584 -8.34 14.67 32.94
C ALA A 584 -6.99 13.97 32.73
N ALA A 585 -6.83 13.19 31.65
CA ALA A 585 -5.53 12.60 31.29
C ALA A 585 -4.49 13.65 30.94
N LEU A 586 -4.85 14.65 30.12
CA LEU A 586 -3.97 15.77 29.77
C LEU A 586 -3.64 16.64 30.99
N GLU A 587 -4.62 16.88 31.87
CA GLU A 587 -4.41 17.66 33.09
C GLU A 587 -3.53 16.93 34.13
N ALA A 588 -3.69 15.61 34.28
CA ALA A 588 -2.81 14.78 35.11
C ALA A 588 -1.37 14.75 34.56
N TRP A 589 -1.19 14.56 33.25
CA TRP A 589 0.14 14.56 32.61
C TRP A 589 0.84 15.92 32.75
N ILE A 590 0.14 17.03 32.52
CA ILE A 590 0.66 18.39 32.78
C ILE A 590 1.02 18.57 34.27
N GLY A 591 0.22 18.02 35.19
CA GLY A 591 0.50 18.04 36.63
C GLY A 591 1.79 17.28 37.00
N ASP A 592 1.99 16.10 36.44
CA ASP A 592 3.19 15.27 36.68
C ASP A 592 4.46 15.93 36.11
N LEU A 593 4.36 16.62 34.97
CA LEU A 593 5.48 17.42 34.42
C LEU A 593 5.81 18.62 35.30
N LYS A 594 4.80 19.32 35.85
CA LYS A 594 5.00 20.45 36.77
C LYS A 594 5.60 20.03 38.11
N SER A 595 5.18 18.89 38.65
CA SER A 595 5.66 18.34 39.93
C SER A 595 6.92 17.48 39.82
N TYR A 596 7.45 17.27 38.61
CA TYR A 596 8.51 16.30 38.32
C TYR A 596 9.72 16.35 39.27
N ASP A 597 10.18 17.53 39.70
CA ASP A 597 11.34 17.65 40.60
C ASP A 597 11.05 17.15 42.02
N THR A 598 9.78 17.17 42.45
CA THR A 598 9.33 16.65 43.76
C THR A 598 8.90 15.18 43.71
N LEU A 599 8.83 14.56 42.54
CA LEU A 599 8.49 13.15 42.39
C LEU A 599 9.66 12.23 42.81
N ALA A 600 9.34 11.06 43.35
CA ALA A 600 10.30 9.98 43.57
C ALA A 600 10.90 9.49 42.24
N GLU A 601 12.13 8.96 42.25
CA GLU A 601 12.83 8.60 40.99
C GLU A 601 12.08 7.56 40.15
N ALA A 602 11.38 6.60 40.77
CA ALA A 602 10.55 5.64 40.05
C ALA A 602 9.43 6.34 39.25
N SER A 603 8.76 7.31 39.87
CA SER A 603 7.72 8.14 39.24
C SER A 603 8.32 9.07 38.19
N ARG A 604 9.48 9.68 38.44
CA ARG A 604 10.22 10.47 37.44
C ARG A 604 10.53 9.63 36.21
N LYS A 605 11.06 8.41 36.36
CA LYS A 605 11.26 7.46 35.26
C LYS A 605 9.95 7.16 34.53
N GLY A 606 8.87 6.90 35.26
CA GLY A 606 7.53 6.70 34.72
C GLY A 606 7.07 7.84 33.80
N VAL A 607 7.22 9.10 34.21
CA VAL A 607 6.89 10.27 33.38
C VAL A 607 7.72 10.31 32.09
N ARG A 608 9.02 9.97 32.14
CA ARG A 608 9.89 9.93 30.94
C ARG A 608 9.41 8.88 29.94
N ASP A 609 9.23 7.65 30.43
CA ASP A 609 8.95 6.48 29.59
C ASP A 609 7.53 6.54 29.00
N LEU A 610 6.51 6.81 29.82
CA LEU A 610 5.13 6.94 29.34
C LEU A 610 4.95 8.17 28.47
N GLY A 611 5.62 9.28 28.77
CA GLY A 611 5.56 10.48 27.94
C GLY A 611 5.96 10.19 26.49
N SER A 612 7.09 9.52 26.28
CA SER A 612 7.56 9.16 24.94
C SER A 612 6.59 8.24 24.19
N VAL A 613 6.01 7.24 24.85
CA VAL A 613 5.04 6.32 24.24
C VAL A 613 3.73 7.04 23.90
N ASN A 614 3.24 7.87 24.83
CA ASN A 614 1.92 8.51 24.70
C ASN A 614 1.92 9.63 23.65
N VAL A 615 3.02 10.37 23.47
CA VAL A 615 3.16 11.33 22.36
C VAL A 615 3.00 10.63 21.01
N LYS A 616 3.73 9.52 20.78
CA LYS A 616 3.66 8.77 19.52
C LYS A 616 2.27 8.18 19.28
N ALA A 617 1.68 7.54 20.28
CA ALA A 617 0.34 6.97 20.21
C ALA A 617 -0.75 8.05 19.97
N LEU A 618 -0.62 9.23 20.58
CA LEU A 618 -1.58 10.33 20.42
C LEU A 618 -1.46 11.00 19.04
N CYS A 619 -0.24 11.17 18.51
CA CYS A 619 -0.02 11.59 17.12
C CYS A 619 -0.76 10.69 16.13
N ASP A 620 -0.57 9.38 16.24
CA ASP A 620 -1.23 8.39 15.37
C ASP A 620 -2.76 8.43 15.54
N ALA A 621 -3.26 8.38 16.77
CA ALA A 621 -4.69 8.42 17.06
C ALA A 621 -5.39 9.66 16.48
N ARG A 622 -4.76 10.85 16.56
CA ARG A 622 -5.34 12.08 16.01
C ARG A 622 -5.21 12.22 14.50
N ARG A 623 -4.17 11.64 13.88
CA ARG A 623 -4.15 11.45 12.42
C ARG A 623 -5.29 10.54 11.97
N ALA A 624 -5.54 9.44 12.69
CA ALA A 624 -6.66 8.55 12.43
C ALA A 624 -8.02 9.23 12.65
N ALA A 625 -8.18 10.06 13.70
CA ALA A 625 -9.40 10.84 13.95
C ALA A 625 -9.72 11.82 12.80
N ASN A 626 -8.73 12.59 12.36
CA ASN A 626 -8.86 13.50 11.22
C ASN A 626 -9.30 12.74 9.95
N ALA A 627 -8.62 11.64 9.61
CA ALA A 627 -8.94 10.83 8.44
C ALA A 627 -10.34 10.19 8.53
N PHE A 628 -10.68 9.56 9.65
CA PHE A 628 -12.00 8.98 9.91
C PHE A 628 -13.11 10.01 9.76
N LEU A 629 -13.00 11.15 10.43
CA LEU A 629 -14.02 12.20 10.40
C LEU A 629 -14.18 12.77 8.98
N ARG A 630 -13.11 13.00 8.22
CA ARG A 630 -13.21 13.48 6.83
C ARG A 630 -13.92 12.48 5.92
N ASP A 631 -13.54 11.20 5.99
CA ASP A 631 -14.12 10.14 5.18
C ASP A 631 -15.62 9.95 5.48
N TRP A 632 -15.95 9.77 6.76
CA TRP A 632 -17.32 9.50 7.20
C TRP A 632 -18.22 10.75 7.14
N SER A 633 -17.67 11.94 6.94
CA SER A 633 -18.43 13.19 6.75
C SER A 633 -19.44 13.14 5.60
N CYS A 634 -19.27 12.23 4.63
CA CYS A 634 -20.20 12.04 3.51
C CYS A 634 -21.57 11.43 3.92
N LEU A 635 -21.66 10.82 5.12
CA LEU A 635 -22.89 10.25 5.68
C LEU A 635 -23.77 11.28 6.41
N ALA A 636 -23.24 12.49 6.66
CA ALA A 636 -23.86 13.53 7.46
C ALA A 636 -24.64 14.55 6.61
N ARG A 637 -25.62 15.23 7.21
CA ARG A 637 -26.31 16.36 6.55
C ARG A 637 -25.33 17.53 6.36
N ALA A 638 -25.62 18.46 5.45
CA ALA A 638 -24.69 19.53 5.08
C ALA A 638 -24.18 20.38 6.27
N SER A 639 -25.05 20.72 7.24
CA SER A 639 -24.67 21.43 8.47
C SER A 639 -23.82 20.58 9.40
N GLU A 640 -24.24 19.34 9.67
CA GLU A 640 -23.48 18.36 10.46
C GLU A 640 -22.08 18.12 9.85
N ARG A 641 -21.99 18.02 8.52
CA ARG A 641 -20.75 17.83 7.77
C ARG A 641 -19.75 18.95 8.01
N LYS A 642 -20.17 20.22 8.06
CA LYS A 642 -19.30 21.35 8.40
C LYS A 642 -18.73 21.22 9.82
N ALA A 643 -19.55 20.80 10.78
CA ALA A 643 -19.10 20.57 12.16
C ALA A 643 -18.15 19.38 12.28
N ILE A 644 -18.38 18.28 11.53
CA ILE A 644 -17.45 17.13 11.45
C ILE A 644 -16.10 17.58 10.88
N LEU A 645 -16.10 18.37 9.80
CA LEU A 645 -14.87 18.86 9.20
C LEU A 645 -14.12 19.86 10.11
N ARG A 646 -14.83 20.70 10.87
CA ARG A 646 -14.25 21.50 11.96
C ARG A 646 -13.56 20.63 13.02
N ALA A 647 -14.19 19.53 13.44
CA ALA A 647 -13.59 18.61 14.41
C ALA A 647 -12.36 17.88 13.83
N ALA A 648 -12.40 17.49 12.56
CA ALA A 648 -11.27 16.89 11.86
C ALA A 648 -10.07 17.84 11.76
N GLU A 649 -10.31 19.11 11.40
CA GLU A 649 -9.31 20.19 11.39
C GLU A 649 -8.75 20.46 12.79
N ALA A 650 -9.62 20.46 13.80
CA ALA A 650 -9.20 20.67 15.18
C ALA A 650 -8.24 19.56 15.65
N TYR A 651 -8.50 18.30 15.29
CA TYR A 651 -7.61 17.18 15.56
C TYR A 651 -6.35 17.13 14.69
N SER A 652 -6.34 17.67 13.45
CA SER A 652 -5.14 17.64 12.60
C SER A 652 -4.00 18.50 13.13
N ARG A 653 -4.29 19.52 13.94
CA ARG A 653 -3.30 20.33 14.66
C ARG A 653 -2.53 19.55 15.74
N VAL A 654 -3.13 18.53 16.36
CA VAL A 654 -2.50 17.81 17.48
C VAL A 654 -1.21 17.09 17.04
N PRO A 655 -1.17 16.36 15.91
CA PRO A 655 0.07 15.82 15.34
C PRO A 655 1.11 16.87 14.92
N GLU A 656 0.70 18.09 14.57
CA GLU A 656 1.59 19.19 14.22
C GLU A 656 2.28 19.77 15.48
N LEU A 657 1.51 19.96 16.55
CA LEU A 657 2.00 20.39 17.87
C LEU A 657 2.91 19.35 18.53
N LEU A 658 2.56 18.06 18.42
CA LEU A 658 3.31 16.96 19.04
C LEU A 658 4.50 16.46 18.20
N GLY A 659 4.50 16.67 16.88
CA GLY A 659 5.55 16.20 15.96
C GLY A 659 6.98 16.54 16.42
N PRO A 660 7.29 17.80 16.76
CA PRO A 660 8.61 18.18 17.28
C PRO A 660 9.04 17.48 18.56
N LEU A 661 8.12 16.89 19.34
CA LEU A 661 8.43 16.09 20.52
C LEU A 661 8.67 14.60 20.17
N VAL A 662 8.15 14.14 19.03
CA VAL A 662 8.46 12.80 18.48
C VAL A 662 9.88 12.78 17.94
N ASP A 663 10.24 13.77 17.11
CA ASP A 663 11.55 13.84 16.44
C ASP A 663 12.70 13.98 17.46
N GLU A 664 12.46 14.68 18.58
CA GLU A 664 13.41 14.79 19.70
C GLU A 664 13.57 13.50 20.54
N SER A 665 12.76 12.46 20.29
CA SER A 665 12.76 11.21 21.08
C SER A 665 13.49 10.02 20.43
N ASP A 666 13.86 10.11 19.15
CA ASP A 666 14.28 8.96 18.31
C ASP A 666 15.76 8.53 18.46
N GLY A 667 16.21 8.28 19.70
CA GLY A 667 17.44 7.50 19.91
C GLY A 667 18.07 7.52 21.29
N LYS A 668 17.80 8.58 22.07
CA LYS A 668 18.12 8.67 23.51
C LYS A 668 17.04 9.51 24.15
N THR A 669 16.32 8.99 25.15
CA THR A 669 15.37 9.81 25.93
C THR A 669 16.13 11.00 26.50
N PRO A 670 15.85 12.25 26.07
CA PRO A 670 16.53 13.40 26.65
C PRO A 670 16.20 13.45 28.14
N GLY A 671 17.15 13.89 28.96
CA GLY A 671 16.82 14.23 30.34
C GLY A 671 15.66 15.23 30.33
N LEU A 672 14.60 14.97 31.10
CA LEU A 672 13.44 15.86 31.24
C LEU A 672 13.81 17.10 32.07
N SER A 673 14.71 17.89 31.49
CA SER A 673 15.16 19.17 32.00
C SER A 673 13.98 20.11 32.16
N ARG A 674 14.16 21.15 32.98
CA ARG A 674 13.12 22.15 33.21
C ARG A 674 12.61 22.79 31.90
N ALA A 675 13.51 23.15 30.99
CA ALA A 675 13.15 23.73 29.70
C ALA A 675 12.37 22.76 28.80
N VAL A 676 12.76 21.47 28.77
CA VAL A 676 12.01 20.44 28.02
C VAL A 676 10.63 20.22 28.63
N ARG A 677 10.51 20.20 29.96
CA ARG A 677 9.22 20.12 30.66
C ARG A 677 8.33 21.32 30.38
N GLU A 678 8.86 22.54 30.44
CA GLU A 678 8.13 23.78 30.13
C GLU A 678 7.64 23.78 28.67
N LYS A 679 8.48 23.35 27.71
CA LYS A 679 8.07 23.11 26.31
C LYS A 679 6.93 22.10 26.19
N GLN A 680 7.05 20.93 26.83
CA GLN A 680 6.00 19.89 26.81
C GLN A 680 4.69 20.35 27.47
N ILE A 681 4.76 21.09 28.57
CA ILE A 681 3.57 21.65 29.25
C ILE A 681 2.81 22.62 28.33
N ASN A 682 3.53 23.48 27.62
CA ASN A 682 2.91 24.42 26.67
C ASN A 682 2.22 23.66 25.52
N VAL A 683 2.95 22.73 24.87
CA VAL A 683 2.41 21.89 23.80
C VAL A 683 1.17 21.10 24.27
N LEU A 684 1.21 20.45 25.43
CA LEU A 684 0.06 19.71 25.96
C LEU A 684 -1.12 20.62 26.32
N THR A 685 -0.87 21.89 26.67
CA THR A 685 -1.93 22.88 26.91
C THR A 685 -2.62 23.28 25.60
N GLU A 686 -1.86 23.48 24.52
CA GLU A 686 -2.41 23.74 23.18
C GLU A 686 -3.14 22.51 22.61
N VAL A 687 -2.61 21.30 22.82
CA VAL A 687 -3.29 20.04 22.47
C VAL A 687 -4.62 19.92 23.22
N LYS A 688 -4.66 20.23 24.54
CA LYS A 688 -5.91 20.22 25.31
C LYS A 688 -6.95 21.21 24.77
N GLN A 689 -6.52 22.39 24.32
CA GLN A 689 -7.40 23.36 23.68
C GLN A 689 -7.90 22.84 22.32
N ALA A 690 -7.02 22.25 21.51
CA ALA A 690 -7.38 21.70 20.21
C ALA A 690 -8.39 20.54 20.30
N GLU A 691 -8.24 19.66 21.31
CA GLU A 691 -9.20 18.59 21.58
C GLU A 691 -10.52 19.11 22.14
N ALA A 692 -10.50 20.14 23.01
CA ALA A 692 -11.73 20.77 23.49
C ALA A 692 -12.56 21.37 22.34
N GLU A 693 -11.91 22.02 21.37
CA GLU A 693 -12.56 22.54 20.17
C GLU A 693 -13.14 21.43 19.28
N ALA A 694 -12.40 20.33 19.09
CA ALA A 694 -12.85 19.17 18.34
C ALA A 694 -14.09 18.53 19.00
N VAL A 695 -14.02 18.26 20.29
CA VAL A 695 -15.10 17.65 21.07
C VAL A 695 -16.32 18.57 21.16
N SER A 696 -16.14 19.89 21.28
CA SER A 696 -17.26 20.86 21.22
C SER A 696 -17.97 20.80 19.87
N ALA A 697 -17.23 20.78 18.75
CA ALA A 697 -17.82 20.67 17.42
C ALA A 697 -18.54 19.32 17.20
N ILE A 698 -18.07 18.24 17.84
CA ILE A 698 -18.75 16.95 17.86
C ILE A 698 -20.04 17.01 18.69
N ASN A 699 -19.99 17.63 19.88
CA ASN A 699 -21.14 17.77 20.75
C ASN A 699 -22.26 18.63 20.11
N ASP A 700 -21.92 19.68 19.34
CA ASP A 700 -22.87 20.46 18.54
C ASP A 700 -23.72 19.57 17.61
N ILE A 701 -23.13 18.50 17.04
CA ILE A 701 -23.82 17.55 16.15
C ILE A 701 -24.76 16.63 16.93
N LEU A 702 -24.30 16.16 18.10
CA LEU A 702 -25.08 15.24 18.94
C LEU A 702 -26.30 15.94 19.56
N GLN A 703 -26.15 17.20 19.97
CA GLN A 703 -27.21 18.05 20.51
C GLN A 703 -28.13 18.65 19.43
N GLY A 704 -27.75 18.58 18.15
CA GLY A 704 -28.50 19.18 17.04
C GLY A 704 -28.38 20.70 16.95
N THR A 705 -27.42 21.30 17.65
CA THR A 705 -27.14 22.74 17.71
C THR A 705 -26.10 23.21 16.68
N ALA A 706 -25.58 22.28 15.85
CA ALA A 706 -24.65 22.57 14.76
C ALA A 706 -25.16 23.69 13.83
N ARG A 707 -24.53 24.86 13.95
CA ARG A 707 -24.84 26.06 13.16
C ARG A 707 -24.60 25.81 11.65
N PRO A 708 -25.44 26.41 10.76
CA PRO A 708 -25.50 26.07 9.34
C PRO A 708 -24.25 26.38 8.51
#